data_AF-A0A6J4XEP9-F1
#
_entry.id   AF-A0A6J4XEP9-F1
#
_cell.length_a   1.000
_cell.length_b   1.000
_cell.length_c   1.000
_cell.angle_alpha   90.00
_cell.angle_beta   90.00
_cell.angle_gamma   90.00
#
_symmetry.space_group_name_H-M   'P 1'
#
loop_
_entity.id
_entity.type
_entity.pdbx_description
1 polymer ?
#
loop_
_entity_poly.entity_id
_entity_poly.type
_entity_poly.pdbx_seq_one_letter_code
_entity_poly.pdbx_strand_id
1 'polypeptide(L)'
;MFDKRLIRAINNGRCFVLVGSGPSCEVGYPSWHSLAERTCSELMKIGCVSDNESYKKLLERKKYPELFRQAERDLGERSQLIDLIHKLIKPSVKVQGVIYELIANWPFACYLTTNYDDEIASYLAELGEHFTIIRNRQEDFYSFRDGVSHLIQKLHSDLNHPNEIVLTSADYRRLYINDSGQYFRDKLRQVFEMFDFFIIGHSLSDPDIDSVLQLARKTASPQHPIYMAAADFTKADEQEYLEKYNIVLVQYSNSDGTHSELQRMLKTVNRFIVPRYRVRERIETAARPKEEVEAATALFLYRRLQGVQATAYMSPIILAGLLSTDDNEITKDNLASIPTLKAFTKGETNSVEATSEAIIDLVNQGLVTEVAGKFSITESGRAKVQEYQAIRETEKDQAYGQFCLNLKNNYGVLTDIQLEKCQRLAEEVMVASFANRGSAIANQVFSGQSASPSELSDVFGLVSDKAAEIEDMGLRAAFVEAVHQFLVEPSPPQRQYLASVSQGYFLYHLLGLDPKCCQVRQDIFNRTFWLNDSSVLLPLTATGCHNHDYAVELFQMLTDAGAILCTTPNLMQEAWEHFEWAVRFINTTGAETPEFLRAAVVKGSYKQNLFIDGYIRLSADGRVGSFKEYLELIFPRGFDRAAFEDRFISSGISIQSISDMTGFVQDDWGEIEEAKSRIQEGREYSGTYRSSLQVESEAEIWVLINNLRSGKYSIPGVDTVLERFYFVSQSRVLDIVFQEEAVSTWTPEAVYRYLSALPGKQTNPDLLQQCMLNEYYYAGISFIDKDRYVRFFGPSIDSAKASYEKEKSKYVSELEEAYTRNLDESFDKTPDLEKPFFVAQMGWRLAEASEQREELSRKRAIEAEAKVKQLESERDKAWKTRERRRQEQEAARLRNLQDPKHVRKRAKQAKKRKRKKKK
;
A
#
# COMPACT_ATOMS: atom_id res chain seq x y z
N MET A 1 5.41 0.66 4.44
CA MET A 1 4.51 0.80 3.26
C MET A 1 4.56 -0.51 2.46
N PHE A 2 3.44 -1.01 1.93
CA PHE A 2 3.46 -2.20 1.07
C PHE A 2 4.15 -1.89 -0.26
N ASP A 3 5.00 -2.79 -0.74
CA ASP A 3 5.69 -2.65 -2.01
C ASP A 3 4.66 -2.68 -3.17
N LYS A 4 4.74 -1.72 -4.09
CA LYS A 4 3.87 -1.66 -5.28
C LYS A 4 3.96 -2.95 -6.11
N ARG A 5 5.13 -3.61 -6.11
CA ARG A 5 5.35 -4.90 -6.78
C ARG A 5 4.56 -6.04 -6.14
N LEU A 6 4.41 -6.06 -4.80
CA LEU A 6 3.58 -7.04 -4.10
C LEU A 6 2.10 -6.84 -4.43
N ILE A 7 1.60 -5.60 -4.39
CA ILE A 7 0.21 -5.29 -4.76
C ILE A 7 -0.06 -5.73 -6.21
N ARG A 8 0.85 -5.42 -7.12
CA ARG A 8 0.81 -5.88 -8.52
C ARG A 8 0.80 -7.41 -8.61
N ALA A 9 1.67 -8.11 -7.87
CA ALA A 9 1.74 -9.57 -7.89
C ALA A 9 0.45 -10.23 -7.38
N ILE A 10 -0.16 -9.66 -6.32
CA ILE A 10 -1.46 -10.11 -5.80
C ILE A 10 -2.54 -9.89 -6.87
N ASN A 11 -2.69 -8.66 -7.37
CA ASN A 11 -3.71 -8.31 -8.37
C ASN A 11 -3.58 -9.09 -9.68
N ASN A 12 -2.37 -9.48 -10.08
CA ASN A 12 -2.12 -10.31 -11.25
C ASN A 12 -2.65 -11.75 -11.10
N GLY A 13 -3.14 -12.14 -9.92
CA GLY A 13 -3.72 -13.46 -9.66
C GLY A 13 -2.69 -14.60 -9.66
N ARG A 14 -1.39 -14.28 -9.50
CA ARG A 14 -0.27 -15.23 -9.54
C ARG A 14 0.49 -15.35 -8.23
N CYS A 15 0.25 -14.44 -7.28
CA CYS A 15 0.88 -14.49 -5.98
C CYS A 15 0.35 -15.66 -5.16
N PHE A 16 1.26 -16.36 -4.48
CA PHE A 16 0.93 -17.41 -3.52
C PHE A 16 1.04 -16.82 -2.11
N VAL A 17 0.24 -17.34 -1.18
CA VAL A 17 0.33 -16.91 0.21
C VAL A 17 0.73 -18.07 1.10
N LEU A 18 1.73 -17.86 1.97
CA LEU A 18 2.10 -18.79 3.03
C LEU A 18 1.54 -18.27 4.37
N VAL A 19 0.59 -19.00 4.93
CA VAL A 19 -0.13 -18.65 6.16
C VAL A 19 0.39 -19.49 7.32
N GLY A 20 0.99 -18.85 8.32
CA GLY A 20 1.42 -19.49 9.57
C GLY A 20 0.36 -19.39 10.67
N SER A 21 0.73 -19.72 11.91
CA SER A 21 -0.24 -19.83 13.02
C SER A 21 -0.81 -18.50 13.51
N GLY A 22 -0.26 -17.35 13.10
CA GLY A 22 -0.72 -16.02 13.51
C GLY A 22 -2.21 -15.80 13.29
N PRO A 23 -2.73 -15.90 12.04
CA PRO A 23 -4.16 -15.81 11.75
C PRO A 23 -5.03 -16.82 12.51
N SER A 24 -4.55 -18.05 12.73
CA SER A 24 -5.28 -19.02 13.55
C SER A 24 -5.40 -18.58 15.02
N CYS A 25 -4.36 -17.92 15.57
CA CYS A 25 -4.42 -17.38 16.92
C CYS A 25 -5.46 -16.25 17.05
N GLU A 26 -5.63 -15.41 16.01
CA GLU A 26 -6.63 -14.34 15.95
C GLU A 26 -8.06 -14.89 16.13
N VAL A 27 -8.36 -16.03 15.50
CA VAL A 27 -9.68 -16.69 15.59
C VAL A 27 -9.81 -17.66 16.78
N GLY A 28 -8.83 -17.64 17.70
CA GLY A 28 -8.90 -18.30 19.01
C GLY A 28 -8.18 -19.64 19.12
N TYR A 29 -7.43 -20.10 18.10
CA TYR A 29 -6.61 -21.32 18.21
C TYR A 29 -5.37 -21.06 19.09
N PRO A 30 -4.87 -22.09 19.81
CA PRO A 30 -3.68 -21.93 20.63
C PRO A 30 -2.41 -21.79 19.76
N SER A 31 -1.50 -20.92 20.20
CA SER A 31 -0.12 -20.90 19.67
C SER A 31 0.62 -22.20 19.98
N TRP A 32 1.72 -22.49 19.28
CA TRP A 32 2.57 -23.66 19.55
C TRP A 32 3.01 -23.76 21.02
N HIS A 33 3.32 -22.62 21.64
CA HIS A 33 3.67 -22.55 23.05
C HIS A 33 2.49 -22.99 23.94
N SER A 34 1.30 -22.43 23.71
CA SER A 34 0.10 -22.78 24.47
C SER A 34 -0.32 -24.24 24.25
N LEU A 35 -0.19 -24.75 23.02
CA LEU A 35 -0.50 -26.16 22.72
C LEU A 35 0.45 -27.11 23.46
N ALA A 36 1.75 -26.81 23.49
CA ALA A 36 2.73 -27.60 24.22
C ALA A 36 2.49 -27.57 25.75
N GLU A 37 2.15 -26.40 26.29
CA GLU A 37 1.81 -26.23 27.71
C GLU A 37 0.54 -27.01 28.09
N ARG A 38 -0.52 -26.90 27.29
CA ARG A 38 -1.77 -27.67 27.46
C ARG A 38 -1.51 -29.17 27.40
N THR A 39 -0.70 -29.62 26.44
CA THR A 39 -0.34 -31.04 26.28
C THR A 39 0.40 -31.55 27.51
N CYS A 40 1.38 -30.79 28.00
CA CYS A 40 2.11 -31.14 29.21
C CYS A 40 1.19 -31.22 30.44
N SER A 41 0.27 -30.26 30.57
CA SER A 41 -0.68 -30.19 31.69
C SER A 41 -1.65 -31.36 31.68
N GLU A 42 -2.19 -31.75 30.52
CA GLU A 42 -3.07 -32.92 30.40
C GLU A 42 -2.34 -34.23 30.67
N LEU A 43 -1.11 -34.39 30.17
CA LEU A 43 -0.31 -35.58 30.47
C LEU A 43 -0.02 -35.72 31.96
N MET A 44 0.23 -34.61 32.66
CA MET A 44 0.39 -34.60 34.12
C MET A 44 -0.90 -35.03 34.84
N LYS A 45 -2.06 -34.56 34.38
CA LYS A 45 -3.37 -34.94 34.96
C LYS A 45 -3.67 -36.43 34.77
N ILE A 46 -3.35 -36.98 33.60
CA ILE A 46 -3.59 -38.39 33.26
C ILE A 46 -2.56 -39.32 33.93
N GLY A 47 -1.45 -38.77 34.45
CA GLY A 47 -0.41 -39.52 35.14
C GLY A 47 0.55 -40.27 34.21
N CYS A 48 0.62 -39.87 32.94
CA CYS A 48 1.45 -40.52 31.92
C CYS A 48 2.86 -39.92 31.79
N VAL A 49 3.21 -38.90 32.58
CA VAL A 49 4.52 -38.22 32.48
C VAL A 49 5.63 -39.08 33.07
N SER A 50 6.61 -39.47 32.25
CA SER A 50 7.77 -40.25 32.71
C SER A 50 8.88 -39.38 33.33
N ASP A 51 9.08 -38.16 32.83
CA ASP A 51 10.12 -37.22 33.29
C ASP A 51 9.63 -35.77 33.25
N ASN A 52 9.17 -35.26 34.39
CA ASN A 52 8.63 -33.90 34.53
C ASN A 52 9.70 -32.81 34.31
N GLU A 53 10.96 -33.04 34.69
CA GLU A 53 12.02 -32.05 34.49
C GLU A 53 12.34 -31.85 33.01
N SER A 54 12.29 -32.93 32.22
CA SER A 54 12.47 -32.86 30.76
C SER A 54 11.40 -32.01 30.07
N TYR A 55 10.12 -32.15 30.42
CA TYR A 55 9.06 -31.32 29.84
C TYR A 55 9.23 -29.83 30.15
N LYS A 56 9.55 -29.49 31.40
CA LYS A 56 9.82 -28.10 31.81
C LYS A 56 10.97 -27.49 31.01
N LYS A 57 12.09 -28.23 30.92
CA LYS A 57 13.27 -27.80 30.17
C LYS A 57 13.00 -27.62 28.68
N LEU A 58 12.16 -28.46 28.08
CA LEU A 58 11.78 -28.36 26.67
C LEU A 58 10.85 -27.17 26.40
N LEU A 59 9.90 -26.89 27.30
CA LEU A 59 9.05 -25.68 27.24
C LEU A 59 9.88 -24.40 27.36
N GLU A 60 10.77 -24.31 28.37
CA GLU A 60 11.64 -23.15 28.59
C GLU A 60 12.54 -22.86 27.39
N ARG A 61 13.04 -23.92 26.73
CA ARG A 61 13.90 -23.82 25.54
C ARG A 61 13.13 -23.68 24.23
N LYS A 62 11.79 -23.59 24.27
CA LYS A 62 10.91 -23.52 23.10
C LYS A 62 11.11 -24.68 22.09
N LYS A 63 11.46 -25.87 22.60
CA LYS A 63 11.71 -27.10 21.82
C LYS A 63 10.45 -27.96 21.72
N TYR A 64 9.43 -27.42 21.05
CA TYR A 64 8.10 -28.03 20.99
C TYR A 64 8.07 -29.38 20.25
N PRO A 65 8.74 -29.57 19.09
CA PRO A 65 8.73 -30.87 18.41
C PRO A 65 9.36 -31.99 19.23
N GLU A 66 10.39 -31.70 20.02
CA GLU A 66 10.98 -32.66 20.96
C GLU A 66 10.05 -32.96 22.14
N LEU A 67 9.29 -31.97 22.62
CA LEU A 67 8.26 -32.16 23.64
C LEU A 67 7.16 -33.10 23.16
N PHE A 68 6.64 -32.90 21.96
CA PHE A 68 5.63 -33.79 21.38
C PHE A 68 6.18 -35.19 21.12
N ARG A 69 7.47 -35.32 20.80
CA ARG A 69 8.11 -36.64 20.68
C ARG A 69 8.22 -37.35 22.04
N GLN A 70 8.44 -36.62 23.13
CA GLN A 70 8.41 -37.19 24.47
C GLN A 70 6.99 -37.60 24.85
N ALA A 71 5.99 -36.77 24.55
CA ALA A 71 4.58 -37.08 24.75
C ALA A 71 4.14 -38.35 23.99
N GLU A 72 4.59 -38.52 22.75
CA GLU A 72 4.33 -39.73 21.96
C GLU A 72 4.89 -40.99 22.62
N ARG A 73 6.08 -40.90 23.24
CA ARG A 73 6.71 -42.03 23.94
C ARG A 73 5.99 -42.35 25.25
N ASP A 74 5.56 -41.33 25.97
CA ASP A 74 4.88 -41.43 27.24
C ASP A 74 3.45 -42.02 27.08
N LEU A 75 2.77 -41.67 25.99
CA LEU A 75 1.47 -42.25 25.61
C LEU A 75 1.63 -43.64 24.97
N GLY A 76 2.78 -43.94 24.38
CA GLY A 76 3.11 -45.25 23.79
C GLY A 76 2.61 -45.44 22.36
N GLU A 77 1.50 -44.82 21.97
CA GLU A 77 0.97 -44.85 20.60
C GLU A 77 0.78 -43.45 20.00
N ARG A 78 1.10 -43.30 18.71
CA ARG A 78 0.93 -42.04 17.97
C ARG A 78 -0.53 -41.59 17.88
N SER A 79 -1.46 -42.52 17.69
CA SER A 79 -2.90 -42.26 17.65
C SER A 79 -3.37 -41.49 18.89
N GLN A 80 -2.90 -41.90 20.07
CA GLN A 80 -3.26 -41.27 21.34
C GLN A 80 -2.74 -39.83 21.46
N LEU A 81 -1.51 -39.57 20.94
CA LEU A 81 -1.00 -38.21 20.86
C LEU A 81 -1.87 -37.36 19.93
N ILE A 82 -2.20 -37.87 18.74
CA ILE A 82 -3.03 -37.13 17.78
C ILE A 82 -4.42 -36.85 18.36
N ASP A 83 -5.06 -37.83 19.00
CA ASP A 83 -6.35 -37.66 19.67
C ASP A 83 -6.32 -36.61 20.78
N LEU A 84 -5.21 -36.57 21.54
CA LEU A 84 -4.99 -35.55 22.58
C LEU A 84 -4.89 -34.16 21.94
N ILE A 85 -4.06 -34.00 20.91
CA ILE A 85 -3.87 -32.72 20.20
C ILE A 85 -5.18 -32.27 19.53
N HIS A 86 -5.93 -33.19 18.94
CA HIS A 86 -7.23 -32.92 18.33
C HIS A 86 -8.23 -32.33 19.34
N LYS A 87 -8.16 -32.73 20.61
CA LYS A 87 -8.97 -32.14 21.70
C LYS A 87 -8.46 -30.76 22.13
N LEU A 88 -7.15 -30.56 22.14
CA LEU A 88 -6.50 -29.37 22.70
C LEU A 88 -6.40 -28.18 21.75
N ILE A 89 -6.40 -28.43 20.44
CA ILE A 89 -6.22 -27.39 19.42
C ILE A 89 -7.48 -26.57 19.14
N LYS A 90 -8.65 -26.98 19.64
CA LYS A 90 -9.91 -26.30 19.37
C LYS A 90 -9.88 -24.83 19.83
N PRO A 91 -10.52 -23.92 19.08
CA PRO A 91 -10.54 -22.51 19.43
C PRO A 91 -11.28 -22.28 20.74
N SER A 92 -10.76 -21.40 21.61
CA SER A 92 -11.41 -21.09 22.89
C SER A 92 -12.70 -20.28 22.72
N VAL A 93 -12.74 -19.41 21.71
CA VAL A 93 -13.90 -18.63 21.28
C VAL A 93 -13.78 -18.50 19.76
N LYS A 94 -14.80 -18.89 18.99
CA LYS A 94 -14.78 -18.73 17.54
C LYS A 94 -15.17 -17.28 17.21
N VAL A 95 -14.18 -16.48 16.83
CA VAL A 95 -14.34 -15.08 16.42
C VAL A 95 -14.05 -15.00 14.92
N GLN A 96 -14.70 -14.08 14.22
CA GLN A 96 -14.37 -13.80 12.82
C GLN A 96 -13.02 -13.07 12.75
N GLY A 97 -12.06 -13.65 12.03
CA GLY A 97 -10.69 -13.16 11.92
C GLY A 97 -10.55 -12.27 10.70
N VAL A 98 -10.10 -11.05 10.94
CA VAL A 98 -9.92 -10.03 9.90
C VAL A 98 -8.90 -10.50 8.87
N ILE A 99 -7.83 -11.18 9.31
CA ILE A 99 -6.79 -11.62 8.37
C ILE A 99 -7.32 -12.72 7.44
N TYR A 100 -8.07 -13.69 7.96
CA TYR A 100 -8.66 -14.75 7.12
C TYR A 100 -9.67 -14.20 6.12
N GLU A 101 -10.50 -13.23 6.53
CA GLU A 101 -11.44 -12.53 5.65
C GLU A 101 -10.72 -11.81 4.49
N LEU A 102 -9.64 -11.08 4.79
CA LEU A 102 -8.86 -10.37 3.79
C LEU A 102 -8.17 -11.33 2.82
N ILE A 103 -7.42 -12.31 3.32
CA ILE A 103 -6.66 -13.22 2.45
C ILE A 103 -7.57 -14.13 1.62
N ALA A 104 -8.78 -14.46 2.08
CA ALA A 104 -9.75 -15.21 1.30
C ALA A 104 -10.34 -14.36 0.16
N ASN A 105 -10.61 -13.07 0.43
CA ASN A 105 -11.07 -12.11 -0.57
C ASN A 105 -10.00 -11.72 -1.59
N TRP A 106 -8.71 -11.76 -1.24
CA TRP A 106 -7.63 -11.42 -2.15
C TRP A 106 -7.42 -12.50 -3.23
N PRO A 107 -7.02 -12.14 -4.46
CA PRO A 107 -6.93 -13.05 -5.59
C PRO A 107 -5.65 -13.91 -5.59
N PHE A 108 -5.26 -14.49 -4.45
CA PHE A 108 -4.14 -15.43 -4.39
C PHE A 108 -4.39 -16.68 -5.25
N ALA A 109 -3.38 -17.13 -5.98
CA ALA A 109 -3.50 -18.33 -6.81
C ALA A 109 -3.60 -19.60 -5.95
N CYS A 110 -2.71 -19.72 -4.96
CA CYS A 110 -2.59 -20.86 -4.07
C CYS A 110 -2.29 -20.42 -2.64
N TYR A 111 -2.77 -21.21 -1.69
CA TYR A 111 -2.49 -21.04 -0.26
C TYR A 111 -1.58 -22.16 0.20
N LEU A 112 -0.48 -21.84 0.87
CA LEU A 112 0.36 -22.78 1.58
C LEU A 112 0.17 -22.53 3.08
N THR A 113 0.16 -23.59 3.89
CA THR A 113 0.08 -23.42 5.34
C THR A 113 0.77 -24.55 6.09
N THR A 114 1.35 -24.22 7.24
CA THR A 114 1.85 -25.17 8.25
C THR A 114 0.81 -25.48 9.31
N ASN A 115 -0.39 -24.87 9.24
CA ASN A 115 -1.44 -25.03 10.22
C ASN A 115 -2.28 -26.28 9.95
N TYR A 116 -2.87 -26.83 11.01
CA TYR A 116 -3.71 -28.02 10.92
C TYR A 116 -5.19 -27.71 10.71
N ASP A 117 -5.63 -26.50 11.10
CA ASP A 117 -7.03 -26.04 10.98
C ASP A 117 -7.47 -25.86 9.52
N ASP A 118 -8.79 -25.80 9.32
CA ASP A 118 -9.44 -25.64 8.00
C ASP A 118 -10.02 -24.22 7.82
N GLU A 119 -9.50 -23.21 8.53
CA GLU A 119 -10.06 -21.85 8.48
C GLU A 119 -9.92 -21.25 7.07
N ILE A 120 -8.77 -21.40 6.39
CA ILE A 120 -8.60 -20.94 4.99
C ILE A 120 -9.72 -21.49 4.09
N ALA A 121 -9.98 -22.80 4.18
CA ALA A 121 -11.00 -23.45 3.37
C ALA A 121 -12.43 -23.02 3.76
N SER A 122 -12.66 -22.77 5.05
CA SER A 122 -13.96 -22.32 5.58
C SER A 122 -14.30 -20.91 5.09
N TYR A 123 -13.37 -19.95 5.19
CA TYR A 123 -13.58 -18.58 4.70
C TYR A 123 -13.72 -18.53 3.18
N LEU A 124 -12.97 -19.35 2.43
CA LEU A 124 -13.17 -19.48 0.98
C LEU A 124 -14.57 -20.05 0.67
N ALA A 125 -15.01 -21.09 1.37
CA ALA A 125 -16.33 -21.67 1.16
C ALA A 125 -17.47 -20.68 1.48
N GLU A 126 -17.31 -19.81 2.49
CA GLU A 126 -18.24 -18.72 2.81
C GLU A 126 -18.37 -17.70 1.67
N LEU A 127 -17.28 -17.47 0.92
CA LEU A 127 -17.27 -16.66 -0.30
C LEU A 127 -17.76 -17.40 -1.56
N GLY A 128 -18.20 -18.67 -1.44
CA GLY A 128 -18.58 -19.50 -2.57
C GLY A 128 -17.40 -20.05 -3.38
N GLU A 129 -16.19 -20.05 -2.80
CA GLU A 129 -14.94 -20.46 -3.43
C GLU A 129 -14.55 -21.89 -3.07
N HIS A 130 -14.35 -22.75 -4.08
CA HIS A 130 -13.85 -24.12 -3.86
C HIS A 130 -12.36 -24.22 -4.18
N PHE A 131 -11.55 -24.52 -3.16
CA PHE A 131 -10.13 -24.83 -3.29
C PHE A 131 -9.88 -26.29 -2.91
N THR A 132 -9.05 -26.96 -3.71
CA THR A 132 -8.68 -28.36 -3.42
C THR A 132 -7.60 -28.39 -2.35
N ILE A 133 -7.87 -29.08 -1.24
CA ILE A 133 -6.89 -29.27 -0.18
C ILE A 133 -5.97 -30.44 -0.54
N ILE A 134 -4.68 -30.15 -0.64
CA ILE A 134 -3.61 -31.12 -0.84
C ILE A 134 -2.65 -31.08 0.36
N ARG A 135 -1.95 -32.19 0.61
CA ARG A 135 -1.11 -32.35 1.80
C ARG A 135 0.36 -32.34 1.39
N ASN A 136 1.15 -33.18 2.03
CA ASN A 136 2.60 -33.26 1.85
C ASN A 136 3.05 -34.56 1.19
N ARG A 137 2.15 -35.34 0.56
CA ARG A 137 2.53 -36.56 -0.17
C ARG A 137 3.24 -36.20 -1.47
N GLN A 138 4.10 -37.07 -1.96
CA GLN A 138 4.80 -36.84 -3.23
C GLN A 138 3.84 -36.63 -4.41
N GLU A 139 2.73 -37.37 -4.42
CA GLU A 139 1.67 -37.25 -5.44
C GLU A 139 0.93 -35.90 -5.39
N ASP A 140 0.79 -35.31 -4.20
CA ASP A 140 0.15 -34.01 -4.01
C ASP A 140 0.91 -32.91 -4.78
N PHE A 141 2.24 -32.99 -4.81
CA PHE A 141 3.10 -32.05 -5.51
C PHE A 141 3.03 -32.16 -7.05
N TYR A 142 2.40 -33.20 -7.61
CA TYR A 142 2.22 -33.30 -9.07
C TYR A 142 1.29 -32.23 -9.64
N SER A 143 0.48 -31.63 -8.77
CA SER A 143 -0.44 -30.52 -9.08
C SER A 143 0.26 -29.16 -9.24
N PHE A 144 1.46 -28.98 -8.65
CA PHE A 144 2.27 -27.76 -8.81
C PHE A 144 2.98 -27.75 -10.17
N ARG A 145 2.27 -27.23 -11.17
CA ARG A 145 2.73 -27.01 -12.56
C ARG A 145 2.51 -25.55 -12.95
N ASP A 146 2.97 -25.18 -14.14
CA ASP A 146 2.71 -23.84 -14.69
C ASP A 146 1.19 -23.55 -14.75
N GLY A 147 0.78 -22.36 -14.31
CA GLY A 147 -0.63 -21.94 -14.22
C GLY A 147 -1.44 -22.53 -13.06
N VAL A 148 -0.80 -23.16 -12.06
CA VAL A 148 -1.50 -23.73 -10.90
C VAL A 148 -2.28 -22.66 -10.12
N SER A 149 -3.52 -22.98 -9.75
CA SER A 149 -4.41 -22.13 -8.93
C SER A 149 -5.44 -22.99 -8.20
N HIS A 150 -6.18 -22.40 -7.25
CA HIS A 150 -7.28 -23.04 -6.53
C HIS A 150 -6.85 -24.24 -5.65
N LEU A 151 -5.63 -24.17 -5.11
CA LEU A 151 -5.08 -25.19 -4.19
C LEU A 151 -4.79 -24.60 -2.81
N ILE A 152 -5.08 -25.39 -1.78
CA ILE A 152 -4.61 -25.18 -0.41
C ILE A 152 -3.65 -26.32 -0.09
N GLN A 153 -2.36 -26.03 0.02
CA GLN A 153 -1.34 -26.99 0.39
C GLN A 153 -1.03 -26.92 1.90
N LYS A 154 -1.40 -27.99 2.61
CA LYS A 154 -1.04 -28.20 4.01
C LYS A 154 0.31 -28.90 4.11
N LEU A 155 1.37 -28.13 4.30
CA LEU A 155 2.76 -28.60 4.37
C LEU A 155 2.98 -29.59 5.51
N HIS A 156 2.29 -29.39 6.63
CA HIS A 156 2.35 -30.26 7.81
C HIS A 156 1.17 -31.25 7.89
N SER A 157 0.42 -31.40 6.79
CA SER A 157 -0.81 -32.20 6.71
C SER A 157 -1.85 -31.77 7.78
N ASP A 158 -2.78 -32.64 8.12
CA ASP A 158 -3.85 -32.38 9.09
C ASP A 158 -3.98 -33.50 10.13
N LEU A 159 -4.75 -33.23 11.20
CA LEU A 159 -4.95 -34.16 12.32
C LEU A 159 -5.78 -35.40 11.95
N ASN A 160 -6.47 -35.41 10.80
CA ASN A 160 -7.22 -36.56 10.31
C ASN A 160 -6.32 -37.55 9.55
N HIS A 161 -5.06 -37.19 9.27
CA HIS A 161 -4.07 -38.03 8.60
C HIS A 161 -2.83 -38.27 9.49
N PRO A 162 -2.95 -39.08 10.57
CA PRO A 162 -1.90 -39.28 11.56
C PRO A 162 -0.53 -39.71 11.00
N ASN A 163 -0.50 -40.41 9.87
CA ASN A 163 0.75 -40.91 9.27
C ASN A 163 1.53 -39.83 8.47
N GLU A 164 0.86 -38.72 8.14
CA GLU A 164 1.38 -37.65 7.28
C GLU A 164 1.65 -36.36 8.06
N ILE A 165 0.98 -36.19 9.21
CA ILE A 165 1.15 -35.01 10.05
C ILE A 165 2.60 -34.81 10.52
N VAL A 166 3.05 -33.56 10.48
CA VAL A 166 4.37 -33.15 10.96
C VAL A 166 4.20 -32.44 12.30
N LEU A 167 4.48 -33.14 13.40
CA LEU A 167 4.29 -32.59 14.76
C LEU A 167 5.53 -32.82 15.65
N THR A 168 6.14 -34.01 15.54
CA THR A 168 7.23 -34.43 16.42
C THR A 168 8.59 -34.21 15.76
N SER A 169 9.65 -34.12 16.57
CA SER A 169 11.03 -34.03 16.05
C SER A 169 11.47 -35.21 15.17
N ALA A 170 10.74 -36.34 15.22
CA ALA A 170 10.95 -37.47 14.31
C ALA A 170 10.30 -37.22 12.93
N ASP A 171 9.14 -36.58 12.90
CA ASP A 171 8.43 -36.24 11.65
C ASP A 171 9.21 -35.19 10.85
N TYR A 172 9.71 -34.17 11.53
CA TYR A 172 10.59 -33.15 10.95
C TYR A 172 11.85 -33.77 10.34
N ARG A 173 12.54 -34.65 11.08
CA ARG A 173 13.69 -35.39 10.54
C ARG A 173 13.34 -36.20 9.29
N ARG A 174 12.19 -36.88 9.27
CA ARG A 174 11.74 -37.67 8.12
C ARG A 174 11.55 -36.80 6.86
N LEU A 175 10.96 -35.62 7.01
CA LEU A 175 10.58 -34.76 5.89
C LEU A 175 11.73 -33.86 5.41
N TYR A 176 12.59 -33.39 6.31
CA TYR A 176 13.58 -32.37 5.99
C TYR A 176 15.04 -32.81 6.06
N ILE A 177 15.35 -33.90 6.77
CA ILE A 177 16.72 -34.40 6.89
C ILE A 177 16.92 -35.68 6.09
N ASN A 178 16.00 -36.64 6.22
CA ASN A 178 16.13 -37.94 5.56
C ASN A 178 15.91 -37.83 4.04
N ASP A 179 16.47 -38.78 3.29
CA ASP A 179 16.31 -38.91 1.84
C ASP A 179 14.84 -39.12 1.43
N SER A 180 14.05 -39.75 2.30
CA SER A 180 12.61 -39.96 2.09
C SER A 180 11.82 -38.66 1.87
N GLY A 181 12.31 -37.53 2.39
CA GLY A 181 11.67 -36.22 2.24
C GLY A 181 12.31 -35.33 1.17
N GLN A 182 13.25 -35.85 0.38
CA GLN A 182 13.95 -35.05 -0.63
C GLN A 182 12.98 -34.44 -1.66
N TYR A 183 11.97 -35.20 -2.11
CA TYR A 183 10.96 -34.70 -3.05
C TYR A 183 10.24 -33.44 -2.52
N PHE A 184 9.95 -33.40 -1.22
CA PHE A 184 9.23 -32.31 -0.56
C PHE A 184 10.09 -31.04 -0.57
N ARG A 185 11.36 -31.17 -0.18
CA ARG A 185 12.33 -30.06 -0.16
C ARG A 185 12.59 -29.51 -1.56
N ASP A 186 12.84 -30.39 -2.53
CA ASP A 186 13.13 -29.98 -3.91
C ASP A 186 11.93 -29.27 -4.54
N LYS A 187 10.70 -29.75 -4.26
CA LYS A 187 9.48 -29.10 -4.76
C LYS A 187 9.20 -27.76 -4.10
N LEU A 188 9.33 -27.66 -2.78
CA LEU A 188 9.19 -26.36 -2.11
C LEU A 188 10.24 -25.35 -2.57
N ARG A 189 11.48 -25.81 -2.78
CA ARG A 189 12.53 -24.97 -3.36
C ARG A 189 12.10 -24.40 -4.73
N GLN A 190 11.62 -25.26 -5.63
CA GLN A 190 11.12 -24.83 -6.95
C GLN A 190 9.95 -23.84 -6.83
N VAL A 191 9.03 -24.08 -5.90
CA VAL A 191 7.88 -23.20 -5.68
C VAL A 191 8.33 -21.82 -5.20
N PHE A 192 9.25 -21.73 -4.24
CA PHE A 192 9.83 -20.46 -3.78
C PHE A 192 10.75 -19.79 -4.83
N GLU A 193 11.33 -20.54 -5.75
CA GLU A 193 12.13 -20.01 -6.86
C GLU A 193 11.28 -19.38 -7.98
N MET A 194 10.08 -19.93 -8.25
CA MET A 194 9.31 -19.63 -9.46
C MET A 194 8.12 -18.68 -9.27
N PHE A 195 7.57 -18.57 -8.05
CA PHE A 195 6.35 -17.79 -7.80
C PHE A 195 6.59 -16.63 -6.83
N ASP A 196 5.84 -15.55 -7.00
CA ASP A 196 5.82 -14.45 -6.03
C ASP A 196 5.06 -14.89 -4.78
N PHE A 197 5.67 -14.74 -3.60
CA PHE A 197 5.09 -15.17 -2.33
C PHE A 197 4.78 -14.02 -1.40
N PHE A 198 3.69 -14.14 -0.65
CA PHE A 198 3.43 -13.33 0.53
C PHE A 198 3.30 -14.21 1.77
N ILE A 199 4.11 -13.96 2.79
CA ILE A 199 4.15 -14.71 4.04
C ILE A 199 3.43 -13.88 5.12
N ILE A 200 2.45 -14.49 5.78
CA ILE A 200 1.67 -13.86 6.85
C ILE A 200 1.59 -14.79 8.06
N GLY A 201 1.91 -14.26 9.24
CA GLY A 201 1.74 -14.96 10.51
C GLY A 201 2.64 -16.19 10.71
N HIS A 202 3.70 -16.30 9.92
CA HIS A 202 4.69 -17.37 10.02
C HIS A 202 6.03 -16.79 10.47
N SER A 203 6.59 -17.29 11.57
CA SER A 203 7.80 -16.72 12.17
C SER A 203 9.11 -17.14 11.49
N LEU A 204 9.03 -18.04 10.49
CA LEU A 204 10.17 -18.69 9.82
C LEU A 204 11.19 -19.33 10.78
N SER A 205 10.81 -19.52 12.04
CA SER A 205 11.64 -20.11 13.08
C SER A 205 11.75 -21.63 12.95
N ASP A 206 11.05 -22.21 11.98
CA ASP A 206 11.16 -23.60 11.61
C ASP A 206 12.49 -23.80 10.86
N PRO A 207 13.51 -24.46 11.48
CA PRO A 207 14.86 -24.59 10.91
C PRO A 207 14.88 -25.27 9.54
N ASP A 208 13.80 -25.98 9.25
CA ASP A 208 13.66 -26.81 8.08
C ASP A 208 13.09 -26.03 6.88
N ILE A 209 12.17 -25.07 7.09
CA ILE A 209 11.75 -24.09 6.07
C ILE A 209 12.87 -23.08 5.81
N ASP A 210 13.59 -22.67 6.86
CA ASP A 210 14.78 -21.82 6.80
C ASP A 210 15.82 -22.35 5.78
N SER A 211 16.14 -23.64 5.87
CA SER A 211 17.10 -24.28 4.97
C SER A 211 16.64 -24.30 3.51
N VAL A 212 15.33 -24.51 3.26
CA VAL A 212 14.77 -24.53 1.90
C VAL A 212 14.77 -23.13 1.27
N LEU A 213 14.41 -22.10 2.03
CA LEU A 213 14.43 -20.71 1.56
C LEU A 213 15.86 -20.23 1.23
N GLN A 214 16.85 -20.59 2.05
CA GLN A 214 18.25 -20.30 1.76
C GLN A 214 18.72 -20.96 0.47
N LEU A 215 18.25 -22.17 0.18
CA LEU A 215 18.57 -22.87 -1.06
C LEU A 215 17.87 -22.23 -2.26
N ALA A 216 16.60 -21.86 -2.14
CA ALA A 216 15.84 -21.18 -3.19
C ALA A 216 16.46 -19.81 -3.54
N ARG A 217 16.95 -19.06 -2.55
CA ARG A 217 17.64 -17.77 -2.76
C ARG A 217 18.88 -17.87 -3.66
N LYS A 218 19.57 -19.02 -3.72
CA LYS A 218 20.78 -19.19 -4.55
C LYS A 218 20.51 -19.13 -6.05
N THR A 219 19.26 -19.38 -6.44
CA THR A 219 18.81 -19.60 -7.83
C THR A 219 17.65 -18.69 -8.20
N ALA A 220 16.95 -18.12 -7.22
CA ALA A 220 15.89 -17.14 -7.42
C ALA A 220 16.42 -15.83 -8.03
N SER A 221 15.59 -15.21 -8.88
CA SER A 221 15.88 -13.89 -9.43
C SER A 221 15.70 -12.82 -8.35
N PRO A 222 16.61 -11.82 -8.25
CA PRO A 222 16.40 -10.63 -7.42
C PRO A 222 15.13 -9.83 -7.80
N GLN A 223 14.58 -10.07 -9.00
CA GLN A 223 13.34 -9.41 -9.47
C GLN A 223 12.06 -10.04 -8.92
N HIS A 224 12.15 -11.23 -8.31
CA HIS A 224 11.03 -11.96 -7.69
C HIS A 224 11.29 -12.19 -6.20
N PRO A 225 11.20 -11.15 -5.35
CA PRO A 225 11.38 -11.32 -3.92
C PRO A 225 10.15 -12.00 -3.28
N ILE A 226 10.40 -12.69 -2.18
CA ILE A 226 9.34 -13.14 -1.28
C ILE A 226 8.99 -11.98 -0.36
N TYR A 227 7.72 -11.69 -0.17
CA TYR A 227 7.28 -10.66 0.77
C TYR A 227 6.87 -11.29 2.09
N MET A 228 7.16 -10.65 3.22
CA MET A 228 6.78 -11.18 4.54
C MET A 228 6.31 -10.07 5.47
N ALA A 229 5.12 -10.20 6.04
CA ALA A 229 4.67 -9.33 7.12
C ALA A 229 5.35 -9.72 8.44
N ALA A 230 6.08 -8.80 9.05
CA ALA A 230 6.94 -9.08 10.21
C ALA A 230 6.86 -8.00 11.28
N ALA A 231 6.65 -8.40 12.54
CA ALA A 231 6.46 -7.52 13.70
C ALA A 231 7.78 -7.16 14.39
N ASP A 232 8.00 -5.87 14.66
CA ASP A 232 9.11 -5.35 15.48
C ASP A 232 10.53 -5.71 15.00
N PHE A 233 10.69 -5.97 13.69
CA PHE A 233 11.99 -6.26 13.08
C PHE A 233 12.84 -4.98 12.99
N THR A 234 14.13 -5.11 13.29
CA THR A 234 15.09 -4.01 13.16
C THR A 234 15.58 -3.87 11.72
N LYS A 235 16.25 -2.75 11.41
CA LYS A 235 16.91 -2.56 10.12
C LYS A 235 17.98 -3.62 9.83
N ALA A 236 18.58 -4.20 10.86
CA ALA A 236 19.54 -5.30 10.70
C ALA A 236 18.85 -6.60 10.28
N ASP A 237 17.71 -6.91 10.90
CA ASP A 237 16.93 -8.08 10.51
C ASP A 237 16.38 -7.96 9.08
N GLU A 238 15.99 -6.75 8.64
CA GLU A 238 15.59 -6.50 7.25
C GLU A 238 16.68 -6.88 6.25
N GLN A 239 17.91 -6.48 6.56
CA GLN A 239 19.06 -6.80 5.73
C GLN A 239 19.37 -8.29 5.75
N GLU A 240 19.37 -8.92 6.94
CA GLU A 240 19.61 -10.35 7.07
C GLU A 240 18.59 -11.15 6.27
N TYR A 241 17.31 -10.79 6.31
CA TYR A 241 16.27 -11.56 5.61
C TYR A 241 16.31 -11.38 4.09
N LEU A 242 16.62 -10.17 3.61
CA LEU A 242 16.82 -9.92 2.20
C LEU A 242 18.05 -10.68 1.68
N GLU A 243 19.16 -10.64 2.43
CA GLU A 243 20.38 -11.32 2.04
C GLU A 243 20.26 -12.83 2.15
N LYS A 244 19.69 -13.36 3.22
CA LYS A 244 19.67 -14.80 3.47
C LYS A 244 18.61 -15.51 2.62
N TYR A 245 17.49 -14.85 2.35
CA TYR A 245 16.31 -15.49 1.76
C TYR A 245 15.71 -14.79 0.54
N ASN A 246 16.21 -13.62 0.12
CA ASN A 246 15.53 -12.75 -0.85
C ASN A 246 14.13 -12.34 -0.37
N ILE A 247 13.97 -12.12 0.95
CA ILE A 247 12.72 -11.71 1.56
C ILE A 247 12.70 -10.19 1.76
N VAL A 248 11.67 -9.53 1.24
CA VAL A 248 11.35 -8.12 1.51
C VAL A 248 10.35 -8.06 2.67
N LEU A 249 10.77 -7.46 3.78
CA LEU A 249 9.93 -7.33 4.97
C LEU A 249 8.91 -6.19 4.83
N VAL A 250 7.66 -6.51 5.11
CA VAL A 250 6.60 -5.54 5.37
C VAL A 250 6.51 -5.37 6.88
N GLN A 251 7.28 -4.42 7.40
CA GLN A 251 7.43 -4.18 8.83
C GLN A 251 6.20 -3.49 9.42
N TYR A 252 5.83 -3.91 10.64
CA TYR A 252 4.84 -3.24 11.47
C TYR A 252 5.23 -3.33 12.95
N SER A 253 4.75 -2.39 13.77
CA SER A 253 4.96 -2.42 15.22
C SER A 253 3.91 -3.31 15.90
N ASN A 254 4.30 -4.11 16.88
CA ASN A 254 3.40 -4.96 17.66
C ASN A 254 3.51 -4.65 19.17
N SER A 255 3.56 -3.36 19.51
CA SER A 255 3.69 -2.88 20.88
C SER A 255 2.53 -3.29 21.81
N ASP A 256 1.36 -3.57 21.24
CA ASP A 256 0.16 -3.98 21.98
C ASP A 256 0.02 -5.51 22.16
N GLY A 257 0.86 -6.29 21.48
CA GLY A 257 0.81 -7.75 21.46
C GLY A 257 -0.40 -8.36 20.74
N THR A 258 -1.23 -7.56 20.06
CA THR A 258 -2.44 -8.02 19.37
C THR A 258 -2.34 -8.00 17.84
N HIS A 259 -1.22 -7.50 17.31
CA HIS A 259 -0.98 -7.29 15.88
C HIS A 259 -2.02 -6.36 15.22
N SER A 260 -2.61 -5.44 15.96
CA SER A 260 -3.60 -4.48 15.44
C SER A 260 -3.06 -3.64 14.27
N GLU A 261 -1.80 -3.23 14.32
CA GLU A 261 -1.15 -2.48 13.24
C GLU A 261 -1.01 -3.30 11.95
N LEU A 262 -0.79 -4.62 12.02
CA LEU A 262 -0.83 -5.49 10.84
C LEU A 262 -2.22 -5.49 10.21
N GLN A 263 -3.28 -5.60 11.03
CA GLN A 263 -4.66 -5.57 10.53
C GLN A 263 -4.96 -4.26 9.83
N ARG A 264 -4.59 -3.11 10.41
CA ARG A 264 -4.75 -1.78 9.81
C ARG A 264 -4.02 -1.66 8.48
N MET A 265 -2.79 -2.16 8.45
CA MET A 265 -1.95 -2.13 7.26
C MET A 265 -2.57 -2.98 6.14
N LEU A 266 -3.03 -4.20 6.42
CA LEU A 266 -3.69 -5.06 5.45
C LEU A 266 -5.03 -4.46 4.97
N LYS A 267 -5.83 -3.88 5.86
CA LYS A 267 -7.08 -3.17 5.51
C LYS A 267 -6.85 -1.96 4.61
N THR A 268 -5.77 -1.21 4.83
CA THR A 268 -5.39 -0.11 3.95
C THR A 268 -5.05 -0.64 2.55
N VAL A 269 -4.28 -1.72 2.48
CA VAL A 269 -3.84 -2.32 1.22
C VAL A 269 -4.99 -2.98 0.47
N ASN A 270 -5.98 -3.51 1.19
CA ASN A 270 -7.19 -4.10 0.62
C ASN A 270 -7.88 -3.16 -0.38
N ARG A 271 -7.79 -1.83 -0.20
CA ARG A 271 -8.35 -0.83 -1.12
C ARG A 271 -7.69 -0.83 -2.50
N PHE A 272 -6.49 -1.38 -2.61
CA PHE A 272 -5.73 -1.53 -3.87
C PHE A 272 -5.78 -2.94 -4.41
N ILE A 273 -6.34 -3.89 -3.66
CA ILE A 273 -6.40 -5.28 -4.08
C ILE A 273 -7.77 -5.55 -4.68
N VAL A 274 -7.78 -5.98 -5.95
CA VAL A 274 -9.01 -6.33 -6.65
C VAL A 274 -9.57 -7.59 -5.99
N PRO A 275 -10.78 -7.56 -5.40
CA PRO A 275 -11.35 -8.74 -4.77
C PRO A 275 -11.53 -9.88 -5.78
N ARG A 276 -11.32 -11.12 -5.34
CA ARG A 276 -11.40 -12.32 -6.19
C ARG A 276 -12.73 -12.46 -6.92
N TYR A 277 -13.86 -12.08 -6.28
CA TYR A 277 -15.17 -12.12 -6.93
C TYR A 277 -15.28 -11.17 -8.12
N ARG A 278 -14.57 -10.03 -8.13
CA ARG A 278 -14.54 -9.10 -9.27
C ARG A 278 -13.66 -9.58 -10.41
N VAL A 279 -12.58 -10.30 -10.11
CA VAL A 279 -11.81 -11.03 -11.14
C VAL A 279 -12.69 -12.06 -11.88
N ARG A 280 -13.77 -12.53 -11.23
CA ARG A 280 -14.73 -13.52 -11.75
C ARG A 280 -15.98 -12.93 -12.35
N GLU A 281 -16.52 -11.87 -11.76
CA GLU A 281 -17.49 -10.97 -12.37
C GLU A 281 -16.77 -10.19 -13.46
N ARG A 282 -16.49 -10.90 -14.57
CA ARG A 282 -16.33 -10.31 -15.89
C ARG A 282 -17.62 -9.56 -16.19
N ILE A 283 -17.75 -8.37 -15.63
CA ILE A 283 -18.52 -7.34 -16.29
C ILE A 283 -17.70 -7.09 -17.54
N GLU A 284 -18.16 -7.64 -18.67
CA GLU A 284 -17.94 -6.95 -19.93
C GLU A 284 -18.34 -5.51 -19.63
N THR A 285 -17.36 -4.64 -19.39
CA THR A 285 -17.58 -3.20 -19.47
C THR A 285 -18.00 -3.01 -20.91
N ALA A 286 -19.31 -3.06 -21.14
CA ALA A 286 -19.88 -2.98 -22.47
C ALA A 286 -19.27 -1.72 -23.09
N ALA A 287 -18.67 -1.88 -24.27
CA ALA A 287 -18.10 -0.76 -25.00
C ALA A 287 -19.17 0.34 -25.03
N ARG A 288 -18.80 1.55 -24.58
CA ARG A 288 -19.74 2.67 -24.55
C ARG A 288 -20.22 2.93 -25.98
N PRO A 289 -21.53 3.16 -26.21
CA PRO A 289 -22.06 3.47 -27.54
C PRO A 289 -21.28 4.62 -28.15
N LYS A 290 -20.93 4.50 -29.44
CA LYS A 290 -20.09 5.48 -30.14
C LYS A 290 -20.69 6.90 -30.06
N GLU A 291 -22.01 6.97 -30.10
CA GLU A 291 -22.82 8.20 -30.03
C GLU A 291 -22.66 8.90 -28.67
N GLU A 292 -22.50 8.13 -27.58
CA GLU A 292 -22.26 8.67 -26.23
C GLU A 292 -20.86 9.32 -26.17
N VAL A 293 -19.85 8.62 -26.70
CA VAL A 293 -18.48 9.14 -26.78
C VAL A 293 -18.42 10.41 -27.65
N GLU A 294 -19.13 10.40 -28.78
CA GLU A 294 -19.25 11.53 -29.70
C GLU A 294 -19.90 12.74 -29.03
N ALA A 295 -21.04 12.56 -28.34
CA ALA A 295 -21.74 13.63 -27.65
C ALA A 295 -20.90 14.22 -26.50
N ALA A 296 -20.30 13.36 -25.66
CA ALA A 296 -19.46 13.79 -24.54
C ALA A 296 -18.25 14.62 -24.99
N THR A 297 -17.54 14.16 -26.03
CA THR A 297 -16.35 14.87 -26.53
C THR A 297 -16.74 16.18 -27.23
N ALA A 298 -17.83 16.17 -28.01
CA ALA A 298 -18.32 17.36 -28.71
C ALA A 298 -18.70 18.48 -27.72
N LEU A 299 -19.30 18.13 -26.57
CA LEU A 299 -19.65 19.09 -25.52
C LEU A 299 -18.43 19.88 -25.02
N PHE A 300 -17.34 19.19 -24.73
CA PHE A 300 -16.12 19.84 -24.24
C PHE A 300 -15.47 20.72 -25.31
N LEU A 301 -15.31 20.19 -26.53
CA LEU A 301 -14.66 20.91 -27.63
C LEU A 301 -15.46 22.16 -28.04
N TYR A 302 -16.79 22.05 -28.11
CA TYR A 302 -17.67 23.17 -28.40
C TYR A 302 -17.46 24.32 -27.41
N ARG A 303 -17.43 23.99 -26.12
CA ARG A 303 -17.23 24.96 -25.04
C ARG A 303 -15.85 25.63 -25.11
N ARG A 304 -14.80 24.84 -25.38
CA ARG A 304 -13.44 25.37 -25.53
C ARG A 304 -13.33 26.36 -26.68
N LEU A 305 -14.04 26.12 -27.79
CA LEU A 305 -13.96 26.92 -29.01
C LEU A 305 -14.90 28.14 -29.02
N GLN A 306 -16.05 28.07 -28.35
CA GLN A 306 -17.05 29.16 -28.29
C GLN A 306 -16.78 30.19 -27.18
N GLY A 307 -15.91 29.88 -26.21
CA GLY A 307 -15.54 30.81 -25.15
C GLY A 307 -16.70 31.21 -24.22
N VAL A 308 -16.64 32.43 -23.66
CA VAL A 308 -17.46 32.91 -22.52
C VAL A 308 -18.96 33.00 -22.80
N GLN A 309 -19.39 32.91 -24.07
CA GLN A 309 -20.79 33.09 -24.50
C GLN A 309 -21.64 31.81 -24.48
N ALA A 310 -21.07 30.65 -24.14
CA ALA A 310 -21.79 29.38 -24.21
C ALA A 310 -22.78 29.18 -23.03
N THR A 311 -23.98 29.76 -23.16
CA THR A 311 -25.16 29.40 -22.35
C THR A 311 -25.89 28.18 -22.91
N ALA A 312 -25.65 27.79 -24.16
CA ALA A 312 -26.36 26.73 -24.87
C ALA A 312 -25.57 25.40 -24.88
N TYR A 313 -25.61 24.67 -23.76
CA TYR A 313 -24.88 23.39 -23.60
C TYR A 313 -25.44 22.26 -24.47
N MET A 314 -26.72 22.34 -24.87
CA MET A 314 -27.37 21.33 -25.73
C MET A 314 -27.03 21.49 -27.21
N SER A 315 -26.58 22.68 -27.64
CA SER A 315 -26.29 23.00 -29.04
C SER A 315 -25.34 22.03 -29.76
N PRO A 316 -24.17 21.64 -29.21
CA PRO A 316 -23.29 20.67 -29.86
C PRO A 316 -23.90 19.27 -29.98
N ILE A 317 -24.73 18.85 -29.02
CA ILE A 317 -25.39 17.52 -29.05
C ILE A 317 -26.47 17.50 -30.13
N ILE A 318 -27.25 18.58 -30.24
CA ILE A 318 -28.29 18.75 -31.28
C ILE A 318 -27.64 18.79 -32.66
N LEU A 319 -26.56 19.56 -32.85
CA LEU A 319 -25.85 19.63 -34.12
C LEU A 319 -25.26 18.28 -34.55
N ALA A 320 -24.59 17.57 -33.63
CA ALA A 320 -24.07 16.23 -33.90
C ALA A 320 -25.20 15.24 -34.24
N GLY A 321 -26.32 15.35 -33.52
CA GLY A 321 -27.52 14.57 -33.76
C GLY A 321 -28.13 14.80 -35.15
N LEU A 322 -28.32 16.05 -35.55
CA LEU A 322 -28.86 16.42 -36.87
C LEU A 322 -27.94 16.02 -38.03
N LEU A 323 -26.62 15.98 -37.81
CA LEU A 323 -25.68 15.49 -38.82
C LEU A 323 -25.84 13.98 -39.04
N SER A 324 -26.08 13.21 -37.96
CA SER A 324 -26.22 11.74 -38.01
C SER A 324 -27.47 11.24 -38.73
N THR A 325 -28.44 12.12 -39.01
CA THR A 325 -29.72 11.78 -39.65
C THR A 325 -29.74 11.96 -41.17
N ASP A 326 -28.58 12.19 -41.81
CA ASP A 326 -28.39 12.25 -43.28
C ASP A 326 -29.45 13.09 -44.02
N ASP A 327 -29.45 14.42 -43.78
CA ASP A 327 -30.36 15.41 -44.40
C ASP A 327 -31.87 15.24 -44.17
N ASN A 328 -32.30 14.24 -43.41
CA ASN A 328 -33.72 14.09 -43.11
C ASN A 328 -34.20 15.21 -42.18
N GLU A 329 -35.25 15.90 -42.61
CA GLU A 329 -35.91 16.95 -41.83
C GLU A 329 -36.57 16.35 -40.58
N ILE A 330 -36.17 16.78 -39.38
CA ILE A 330 -36.68 16.25 -38.11
C ILE A 330 -37.70 17.22 -37.51
N THR A 331 -38.87 16.73 -37.11
CA THR A 331 -39.86 17.51 -36.37
C THR A 331 -39.43 17.70 -34.92
N LYS A 332 -39.92 18.77 -34.28
CA LYS A 332 -39.66 19.05 -32.86
C LYS A 332 -39.93 17.85 -31.94
N ASP A 333 -41.02 17.13 -32.18
CA ASP A 333 -41.43 15.96 -31.37
C ASP A 333 -40.50 14.75 -31.55
N ASN A 334 -39.79 14.68 -32.67
CA ASN A 334 -38.87 13.58 -32.99
C ASN A 334 -37.41 13.88 -32.63
N LEU A 335 -37.04 15.11 -32.22
CA LEU A 335 -35.70 15.42 -31.70
C LEU A 335 -35.31 14.49 -30.54
N ALA A 336 -36.27 14.13 -29.69
CA ALA A 336 -36.07 13.23 -28.55
C ALA A 336 -35.65 11.81 -28.93
N SER A 337 -35.91 11.40 -30.17
CA SER A 337 -35.59 10.06 -30.70
C SER A 337 -34.17 9.94 -31.25
N ILE A 338 -33.45 11.05 -31.40
CA ILE A 338 -32.07 11.04 -31.90
C ILE A 338 -31.18 10.33 -30.86
N PRO A 339 -30.32 9.36 -31.27
CA PRO A 339 -29.50 8.59 -30.34
C PRO A 339 -28.66 9.44 -29.39
N THR A 340 -28.05 10.53 -29.87
CA THR A 340 -27.24 11.46 -29.07
C THR A 340 -28.06 12.26 -28.06
N LEU A 341 -29.37 12.46 -28.32
CA LEU A 341 -30.28 13.20 -27.45
C LEU A 341 -31.10 12.30 -26.51
N LYS A 342 -31.10 10.97 -26.75
CA LYS A 342 -31.91 9.99 -26.02
C LYS A 342 -31.67 9.98 -24.50
N ALA A 343 -30.44 10.30 -24.07
CA ALA A 343 -30.10 10.41 -22.66
C ALA A 343 -30.72 11.64 -21.98
N PHE A 344 -31.10 12.66 -22.76
CA PHE A 344 -31.56 13.96 -22.28
C PHE A 344 -33.08 14.13 -22.38
N THR A 345 -33.78 13.29 -23.14
CA THR A 345 -35.21 13.50 -23.50
C THR A 345 -36.18 12.54 -22.81
N LYS A 346 -35.79 11.93 -21.68
CA LYS A 346 -36.65 11.06 -20.87
C LYS A 346 -37.78 11.84 -20.18
N GLY A 347 -38.77 12.30 -20.94
CA GLY A 347 -40.11 12.66 -20.45
C GLY A 347 -40.25 13.85 -19.49
N GLU A 348 -39.16 14.54 -19.11
CA GLU A 348 -39.22 15.66 -18.17
C GLU A 348 -39.45 17.00 -18.88
N THR A 349 -40.43 17.80 -18.43
CA THR A 349 -40.81 19.10 -19.03
C THR A 349 -39.61 20.05 -19.20
N ASN A 350 -38.64 20.01 -18.28
CA ASN A 350 -37.43 20.83 -18.35
C ASN A 350 -36.51 20.48 -19.52
N SER A 351 -36.39 19.20 -19.87
CA SER A 351 -35.55 18.75 -20.99
C SER A 351 -36.09 19.21 -22.35
N VAL A 352 -37.42 19.19 -22.52
CA VAL A 352 -38.10 19.58 -23.74
C VAL A 352 -37.94 21.08 -23.97
N GLU A 353 -38.06 21.89 -22.91
CA GLU A 353 -37.85 23.33 -22.97
C GLU A 353 -36.39 23.70 -23.28
N ALA A 354 -35.40 23.09 -22.60
CA ALA A 354 -33.98 23.32 -22.88
C ALA A 354 -33.59 22.98 -24.32
N THR A 355 -34.10 21.85 -24.83
CA THR A 355 -33.87 21.42 -26.23
C THR A 355 -34.52 22.39 -27.21
N SER A 356 -35.70 22.92 -26.87
CA SER A 356 -36.40 23.93 -27.68
C SER A 356 -35.66 25.26 -27.74
N GLU A 357 -35.13 25.74 -26.61
CA GLU A 357 -34.36 26.97 -26.57
C GLU A 357 -33.05 26.84 -27.36
N ALA A 358 -32.33 25.72 -27.17
CA ALA A 358 -31.08 25.47 -27.86
C ALA A 358 -31.25 25.34 -29.38
N ILE A 359 -32.33 24.72 -29.87
CA ILE A 359 -32.56 24.64 -31.32
C ILE A 359 -32.94 25.99 -31.93
N ILE A 360 -33.69 26.83 -31.20
CA ILE A 360 -33.98 28.21 -31.62
C ILE A 360 -32.69 29.04 -31.68
N ASP A 361 -31.81 28.90 -30.69
CA ASP A 361 -30.50 29.55 -30.68
C ASP A 361 -29.64 29.12 -31.88
N LEU A 362 -29.61 27.82 -32.20
CA LEU A 362 -28.92 27.30 -33.39
C LEU A 362 -29.50 27.85 -34.71
N VAL A 363 -30.82 28.07 -34.78
CA VAL A 363 -31.47 28.73 -35.91
C VAL A 363 -31.06 30.20 -36.01
N ASN A 364 -31.04 30.92 -34.88
CA ASN A 364 -30.60 32.32 -34.82
C ASN A 364 -29.12 32.48 -35.22
N GLN A 365 -28.28 31.49 -34.92
CA GLN A 365 -26.87 31.44 -35.32
C GLN A 365 -26.67 31.03 -36.79
N GLY A 366 -27.73 30.60 -37.49
CA GLY A 366 -27.67 30.14 -38.88
C GLY A 366 -27.00 28.77 -39.05
N LEU A 367 -26.86 27.99 -37.97
CA LEU A 367 -26.30 26.63 -38.00
C LEU A 367 -27.35 25.56 -38.30
N VAL A 368 -28.62 25.88 -38.04
CA VAL A 368 -29.81 25.05 -38.32
C VAL A 368 -30.84 25.90 -39.09
N THR A 369 -31.58 25.27 -40.00
CA THR A 369 -32.73 25.89 -40.68
C THR A 369 -34.03 25.23 -40.26
N GLU A 370 -35.06 26.04 -40.05
CA GLU A 370 -36.43 25.57 -39.82
C GLU A 370 -37.29 25.81 -41.08
N VAL A 371 -37.89 24.73 -41.60
CA VAL A 371 -38.84 24.79 -42.73
C VAL A 371 -40.09 23.99 -42.34
N ALA A 372 -41.24 24.67 -42.29
CA ALA A 372 -42.54 24.07 -41.97
C ALA A 372 -42.55 23.23 -40.66
N GLY A 373 -41.87 23.70 -39.61
CA GLY A 373 -41.80 23.02 -38.31
C GLY A 373 -40.83 21.82 -38.26
N LYS A 374 -39.97 21.68 -39.27
CA LYS A 374 -38.90 20.69 -39.30
C LYS A 374 -37.53 21.36 -39.38
N PHE A 375 -36.55 20.74 -38.74
CA PHE A 375 -35.20 21.24 -38.60
C PHE A 375 -34.21 20.42 -39.43
N SER A 376 -33.27 21.11 -40.08
CA SER A 376 -32.16 20.52 -40.82
C SER A 376 -30.87 21.31 -40.60
N ILE A 377 -29.73 20.63 -40.69
CA ILE A 377 -28.41 21.26 -40.50
C ILE A 377 -28.01 22.08 -41.74
N THR A 378 -27.51 23.31 -41.55
CA THR A 378 -27.02 24.15 -42.66
C THR A 378 -25.60 23.75 -43.09
N GLU A 379 -25.11 24.26 -44.21
CA GLU A 379 -23.71 24.10 -44.61
C GLU A 379 -22.73 24.66 -43.55
N SER A 380 -23.09 25.79 -42.93
CA SER A 380 -22.35 26.37 -41.80
C SER A 380 -22.36 25.45 -40.58
N GLY A 381 -23.52 24.87 -40.24
CA GLY A 381 -23.66 23.87 -39.18
C GLY A 381 -22.81 22.63 -39.44
N ARG A 382 -22.82 22.10 -40.67
CA ARG A 382 -21.99 20.95 -41.09
C ARG A 382 -20.51 21.24 -40.96
N ALA A 383 -20.06 22.39 -41.45
CA ALA A 383 -18.66 22.82 -41.32
C ALA A 383 -18.24 22.90 -39.85
N LYS A 384 -19.14 23.36 -38.97
CA LYS A 384 -18.89 23.45 -37.52
C LYS A 384 -18.75 22.06 -36.87
N VAL A 385 -19.62 21.10 -37.21
CA VAL A 385 -19.50 19.73 -36.68
C VAL A 385 -18.23 19.04 -37.21
N GLN A 386 -17.90 19.24 -38.48
CA GLN A 386 -16.67 18.71 -39.08
C GLN A 386 -15.41 19.28 -38.43
N GLU A 387 -15.41 20.57 -38.07
CA GLU A 387 -14.32 21.20 -37.30
C GLU A 387 -14.10 20.46 -35.97
N TYR A 388 -15.17 20.17 -35.21
CA TYR A 388 -15.07 19.45 -33.94
C TYR A 388 -14.57 18.01 -34.11
N GLN A 389 -15.06 17.31 -35.12
CA GLN A 389 -14.61 15.95 -35.44
C GLN A 389 -13.13 15.93 -35.83
N ALA A 390 -12.67 16.87 -36.66
CA ALA A 390 -11.27 16.96 -37.06
C ALA A 390 -10.33 17.25 -35.89
N ILE A 391 -10.71 18.17 -34.99
CA ILE A 391 -9.94 18.48 -33.78
C ILE A 391 -9.86 17.25 -32.87
N ARG A 392 -10.98 16.55 -32.67
CA ARG A 392 -11.03 15.32 -31.87
C ARG A 392 -10.11 14.23 -32.42
N GLU A 393 -10.20 13.93 -33.72
CA GLU A 393 -9.36 12.91 -34.35
C GLU A 393 -7.88 13.28 -34.26
N THR A 394 -7.55 14.57 -34.41
CA THR A 394 -6.17 15.06 -34.25
C THR A 394 -5.66 14.90 -32.81
N GLU A 395 -6.45 15.28 -31.80
CA GLU A 395 -6.07 15.09 -30.38
C GLU A 395 -5.92 13.61 -30.03
N LYS A 396 -6.82 12.77 -30.55
CA LYS A 396 -6.77 11.31 -30.37
C LYS A 396 -5.52 10.71 -31.00
N ASP A 397 -5.24 11.05 -32.25
CA ASP A 397 -4.06 10.56 -32.98
C ASP A 397 -2.75 10.94 -32.28
N GLN A 398 -2.64 12.18 -31.81
CA GLN A 398 -1.46 12.61 -31.06
C GLN A 398 -1.29 11.86 -29.72
N ALA A 399 -2.39 11.66 -28.99
CA ALA A 399 -2.35 11.02 -27.68
C ALA A 399 -2.01 9.51 -27.77
N TYR A 400 -2.68 8.79 -28.69
CA TYR A 400 -2.44 7.36 -28.88
C TYR A 400 -1.20 7.07 -29.72
N GLY A 401 -0.79 7.98 -30.60
CA GLY A 401 0.51 7.93 -31.25
C GLY A 401 1.66 7.91 -30.24
N GLN A 402 1.62 8.77 -29.23
CA GLN A 402 2.61 8.76 -28.14
C GLN A 402 2.54 7.47 -27.30
N PHE A 403 1.34 6.96 -27.00
CA PHE A 403 1.16 5.67 -26.33
C PHE A 403 1.83 4.53 -27.12
N CYS A 404 1.60 4.48 -28.44
CA CYS A 404 2.18 3.48 -29.33
C CYS A 404 3.72 3.56 -29.36
N LEU A 405 4.31 4.77 -29.30
CA LEU A 405 5.75 4.95 -29.16
C LEU A 405 6.28 4.41 -27.83
N ASN A 406 5.62 4.73 -26.72
CA ASN A 406 6.01 4.24 -25.39
C ASN A 406 5.93 2.71 -25.32
N LEU A 407 4.88 2.12 -25.90
CA LEU A 407 4.71 0.67 -25.97
C LEU A 407 5.84 -0.01 -26.76
N LYS A 408 6.21 0.56 -27.92
CA LYS A 408 7.37 0.10 -28.72
C LYS A 408 8.69 0.22 -27.95
N ASN A 409 8.88 1.29 -27.19
CA ASN A 409 10.09 1.46 -26.37
C ASN A 409 10.16 0.42 -25.23
N ASN A 410 9.02 0.07 -24.62
CA ASN A 410 8.96 -0.85 -23.50
C ASN A 410 9.08 -2.33 -23.91
N TYR A 411 8.58 -2.72 -25.08
CA TYR A 411 8.59 -4.12 -25.55
C TYR A 411 9.61 -4.40 -26.68
N GLY A 412 9.90 -3.41 -27.53
CA GLY A 412 10.74 -3.56 -28.72
C GLY A 412 9.93 -3.68 -30.01
N VAL A 413 10.13 -4.78 -30.75
CA VAL A 413 9.51 -4.98 -32.08
C VAL A 413 8.07 -5.49 -31.93
N LEU A 414 7.12 -4.70 -32.44
CA LEU A 414 5.69 -5.02 -32.46
C LEU A 414 5.18 -5.14 -33.90
N THR A 415 4.26 -6.08 -34.13
CA THR A 415 3.48 -6.14 -35.38
C THR A 415 2.39 -5.07 -35.38
N ASP A 416 1.97 -4.59 -36.56
CA ASP A 416 0.91 -3.58 -36.66
C ASP A 416 -0.41 -4.06 -36.03
N ILE A 417 -0.73 -5.35 -36.17
CA ILE A 417 -1.92 -5.98 -35.55
C ILE A 417 -1.86 -5.93 -34.02
N GLN A 418 -0.70 -6.21 -33.42
CA GLN A 418 -0.53 -6.12 -31.97
C GLN A 418 -0.64 -4.68 -31.48
N LEU A 419 -0.08 -3.73 -32.24
CA LEU A 419 -0.12 -2.31 -31.92
C LEU A 419 -1.56 -1.77 -31.97
N GLU A 420 -2.30 -2.07 -33.04
CA GLU A 420 -3.71 -1.71 -33.19
C GLU A 420 -4.57 -2.34 -32.09
N LYS A 421 -4.33 -3.62 -31.76
CA LYS A 421 -5.03 -4.29 -30.65
C LYS A 421 -4.77 -3.58 -29.32
N CYS A 422 -3.51 -3.27 -29.01
CA CYS A 422 -3.16 -2.58 -27.76
C CYS A 422 -3.73 -1.16 -27.72
N GLN A 423 -3.66 -0.41 -28.82
CA GLN A 423 -4.26 0.91 -28.91
C GLN A 423 -5.78 0.86 -28.65
N ARG A 424 -6.50 -0.07 -29.31
CA ARG A 424 -7.94 -0.26 -29.08
C ARG A 424 -8.26 -0.56 -27.62
N LEU A 425 -7.49 -1.44 -26.98
CA LEU A 425 -7.66 -1.76 -25.56
C LEU A 425 -7.43 -0.54 -24.67
N ALA A 426 -6.39 0.25 -24.94
CA ALA A 426 -6.12 1.49 -24.22
C ALA A 426 -7.24 2.53 -24.42
N GLU A 427 -7.82 2.61 -25.62
CA GLU A 427 -9.00 3.45 -25.91
C GLU A 427 -10.20 3.04 -25.07
N GLU A 428 -10.52 1.75 -25.03
CA GLU A 428 -11.63 1.20 -24.23
C GLU A 428 -11.46 1.49 -22.74
N VAL A 429 -10.25 1.28 -22.20
CA VAL A 429 -9.93 1.58 -20.78
C VAL A 429 -10.18 3.05 -20.46
N MET A 430 -9.62 3.97 -21.27
CA MET A 430 -9.72 5.40 -21.01
C MET A 430 -11.18 5.87 -21.05
N VAL A 431 -11.91 5.46 -22.09
CA VAL A 431 -13.31 5.85 -22.28
C VAL A 431 -14.18 5.31 -21.14
N ALA A 432 -14.07 4.02 -20.82
CA ALA A 432 -14.87 3.42 -19.76
C ALA A 432 -14.57 4.05 -18.39
N SER A 433 -13.29 4.27 -18.08
CA SER A 433 -12.85 4.90 -16.84
C SER A 433 -13.44 6.30 -16.66
N PHE A 434 -13.31 7.16 -17.67
CA PHE A 434 -13.77 8.55 -17.56
C PHE A 434 -15.28 8.70 -17.66
N ALA A 435 -15.96 7.81 -18.38
CA ALA A 435 -17.42 7.74 -18.38
C ALA A 435 -17.96 7.38 -16.99
N ASN A 436 -17.44 6.30 -16.40
CA ASN A 436 -17.86 5.86 -15.06
C ASN A 436 -17.58 6.95 -14.01
N ARG A 437 -16.38 7.54 -14.04
CA ARG A 437 -15.99 8.61 -13.12
C ARG A 437 -16.83 9.87 -13.32
N GLY A 438 -17.05 10.29 -14.57
CA GLY A 438 -17.89 11.43 -14.92
C GLY A 438 -19.33 11.26 -14.42
N SER A 439 -19.90 10.06 -14.58
CA SER A 439 -21.24 9.74 -14.08
C SER A 439 -21.30 9.74 -12.55
N ALA A 440 -20.33 9.11 -11.87
CA ALA A 440 -20.28 9.05 -10.42
C ALA A 440 -20.20 10.46 -9.80
N ILE A 441 -19.33 11.31 -10.35
CA ILE A 441 -19.19 12.71 -9.90
C ILE A 441 -20.46 13.50 -10.18
N ALA A 442 -21.06 13.38 -11.37
CA ALA A 442 -22.29 14.09 -11.70
C ALA A 442 -23.47 13.71 -10.77
N ASN A 443 -23.62 12.42 -10.47
CA ASN A 443 -24.63 11.93 -9.53
C ASN A 443 -24.38 12.45 -8.11
N GLN A 444 -23.13 12.42 -7.63
CA GLN A 444 -22.78 12.98 -6.32
C GLN A 444 -23.19 14.46 -6.19
N VAL A 445 -22.99 15.23 -7.26
CA VAL A 445 -23.31 16.67 -7.30
C VAL A 445 -24.82 16.94 -7.29
N PHE A 446 -25.63 16.18 -8.03
CA PHE A 446 -27.04 16.52 -8.29
C PHE A 446 -28.07 15.59 -7.63
N SER A 447 -27.83 14.28 -7.58
CA SER A 447 -28.82 13.34 -7.00
C SER A 447 -28.67 13.18 -5.49
N GLY A 448 -27.62 13.74 -4.89
CA GLY A 448 -27.32 13.57 -3.47
C GLY A 448 -26.99 12.12 -3.10
N GLN A 449 -26.71 11.27 -4.10
CA GLN A 449 -26.33 9.88 -3.89
C GLN A 449 -24.82 9.76 -3.70
N SER A 450 -24.44 9.02 -2.66
CA SER A 450 -23.06 8.67 -2.39
C SER A 450 -22.56 7.69 -3.46
N ALA A 451 -21.60 8.10 -4.31
CA ALA A 451 -20.96 7.18 -5.26
C ALA A 451 -20.23 6.05 -4.51
N SER A 452 -20.16 4.82 -5.03
CA SER A 452 -19.38 3.79 -4.32
C SER A 452 -17.87 4.12 -4.37
N PRO A 453 -17.07 3.85 -3.31
CA PRO A 453 -15.62 4.06 -3.35
C PRO A 453 -14.90 3.34 -4.50
N SER A 454 -15.52 2.27 -5.03
CA SER A 454 -15.05 1.55 -6.20
C SER A 454 -15.26 2.30 -7.52
N GLU A 455 -16.27 3.15 -7.68
CA GLU A 455 -16.57 3.79 -8.96
C GLU A 455 -15.55 4.84 -9.40
N LEU A 456 -14.85 5.48 -8.44
CA LEU A 456 -13.89 6.56 -8.72
C LEU A 456 -12.44 6.06 -8.87
N SER A 457 -12.10 4.88 -8.31
CA SER A 457 -10.73 4.37 -8.21
C SER A 457 -10.37 3.24 -9.20
N ASP A 458 -11.34 2.73 -9.97
CA ASP A 458 -11.20 1.48 -10.74
C ASP A 458 -10.40 1.58 -12.05
N VAL A 459 -9.74 2.71 -12.33
CA VAL A 459 -9.01 2.90 -13.59
C VAL A 459 -7.96 1.80 -13.79
N PHE A 460 -7.21 1.47 -12.73
CA PHE A 460 -6.20 0.41 -12.78
C PHE A 460 -6.81 -1.00 -12.76
N GLY A 461 -8.01 -1.17 -12.19
CA GLY A 461 -8.77 -2.41 -12.31
C GLY A 461 -9.13 -2.67 -13.78
N LEU A 462 -9.72 -1.68 -14.45
CA LEU A 462 -10.04 -1.72 -15.88
C LEU A 462 -8.80 -1.95 -16.76
N VAL A 463 -7.66 -1.32 -16.42
CA VAL A 463 -6.38 -1.58 -17.11
C VAL A 463 -6.00 -3.05 -16.98
N SER A 464 -6.06 -3.61 -15.77
CA SER A 464 -5.71 -5.00 -15.50
C SER A 464 -6.64 -5.95 -16.26
N ASP A 465 -7.94 -5.66 -16.27
CA ASP A 465 -8.96 -6.45 -16.95
C ASP A 465 -8.72 -6.48 -18.46
N LYS A 466 -8.48 -5.33 -19.07
CA LYS A 466 -8.22 -5.22 -20.51
C LYS A 466 -6.84 -5.74 -20.91
N ALA A 467 -5.84 -5.61 -20.03
CA ALA A 467 -4.53 -6.21 -20.24
C ALA A 467 -4.61 -7.75 -20.30
N ALA A 468 -5.58 -8.38 -19.62
CA ALA A 468 -5.76 -9.82 -19.67
C ALA A 468 -6.12 -10.35 -21.08
N GLU A 469 -6.67 -9.51 -21.97
CA GLU A 469 -6.95 -9.86 -23.37
C GLU A 469 -5.65 -10.01 -24.23
N ILE A 470 -4.49 -9.64 -23.69
CA ILE A 470 -3.18 -9.76 -24.33
C ILE A 470 -2.55 -11.08 -23.91
N GLU A 471 -2.42 -12.03 -24.83
CA GLU A 471 -1.88 -13.38 -24.54
C GLU A 471 -0.40 -13.35 -24.16
N ASP A 472 0.41 -12.54 -24.85
CA ASP A 472 1.84 -12.42 -24.58
C ASP A 472 2.11 -11.66 -23.28
N MET A 473 2.84 -12.30 -22.37
CA MET A 473 3.09 -11.76 -21.03
C MET A 473 4.01 -10.54 -21.02
N GLY A 474 4.99 -10.49 -21.93
CA GLY A 474 5.90 -9.35 -22.04
C GLY A 474 5.19 -8.13 -22.60
N LEU A 475 4.36 -8.32 -23.63
CA LEU A 475 3.53 -7.29 -24.24
C LEU A 475 2.46 -6.80 -23.26
N ARG A 476 1.87 -7.71 -22.47
CA ARG A 476 0.95 -7.34 -21.40
C ARG A 476 1.61 -6.42 -20.37
N ALA A 477 2.83 -6.76 -19.93
CA ALA A 477 3.56 -5.93 -18.99
C ALA A 477 3.91 -4.56 -19.57
N ALA A 478 4.34 -4.52 -20.84
CA ALA A 478 4.63 -3.28 -21.56
C ALA A 478 3.36 -2.43 -21.80
N PHE A 479 2.22 -3.05 -22.07
CA PHE A 479 0.92 -2.41 -22.19
C PHE A 479 0.50 -1.74 -20.89
N VAL A 480 0.54 -2.47 -19.77
CA VAL A 480 0.21 -1.92 -18.44
C VAL A 480 1.12 -0.75 -18.11
N GLU A 481 2.42 -0.85 -18.40
CA GLU A 481 3.38 0.24 -18.20
C GLU A 481 3.08 1.45 -19.09
N ALA A 482 2.78 1.24 -20.37
CA ALA A 482 2.46 2.33 -21.29
C ALA A 482 1.13 3.04 -20.92
N VAL A 483 0.12 2.30 -20.44
CA VAL A 483 -1.13 2.90 -19.95
C VAL A 483 -0.90 3.62 -18.62
N HIS A 484 -0.08 3.07 -17.72
CA HIS A 484 0.32 3.74 -16.49
C HIS A 484 1.02 5.07 -16.80
N GLN A 485 1.98 5.09 -17.72
CA GLN A 485 2.62 6.32 -18.18
C GLN A 485 1.60 7.32 -18.78
N PHE A 486 0.65 6.85 -19.58
CA PHE A 486 -0.40 7.71 -20.13
C PHE A 486 -1.24 8.35 -19.00
N LEU A 487 -1.62 7.62 -17.96
CA LEU A 487 -2.45 8.18 -16.86
C LEU A 487 -1.65 9.07 -15.90
N VAL A 488 -0.43 8.67 -15.58
CA VAL A 488 0.36 9.24 -14.48
C VAL A 488 1.35 10.29 -14.97
N GLU A 489 2.02 10.03 -16.09
CA GLU A 489 3.04 10.91 -16.69
C GLU A 489 2.71 11.26 -18.16
N PRO A 490 1.48 11.72 -18.47
CA PRO A 490 1.08 12.05 -19.82
C PRO A 490 1.91 13.20 -20.40
N SER A 491 2.26 13.04 -21.68
CA SER A 491 2.73 14.12 -22.54
C SER A 491 1.68 15.24 -22.67
N PRO A 492 2.05 16.46 -23.08
CA PRO A 492 1.08 17.56 -23.26
C PRO A 492 -0.13 17.21 -24.15
N PRO A 493 0.03 16.51 -25.30
CA PRO A 493 -1.12 16.08 -26.10
C PRO A 493 -2.01 15.05 -25.37
N GLN A 494 -1.40 14.13 -24.63
CA GLN A 494 -2.14 13.16 -23.81
C GLN A 494 -2.91 13.84 -22.68
N ARG A 495 -2.33 14.86 -22.00
CA ARG A 495 -3.03 15.66 -20.99
C ARG A 495 -4.26 16.36 -21.56
N GLN A 496 -4.10 16.96 -22.73
CA GLN A 496 -5.20 17.63 -23.42
C GLN A 496 -6.31 16.64 -23.78
N TYR A 497 -5.96 15.46 -24.30
CA TYR A 497 -6.93 14.41 -24.60
C TYR A 497 -7.66 13.91 -23.34
N LEU A 498 -6.93 13.63 -22.25
CA LEU A 498 -7.53 13.20 -20.97
C LEU A 498 -8.49 14.26 -20.44
N ALA A 499 -8.13 15.54 -20.50
CA ALA A 499 -9.02 16.63 -20.10
C ALA A 499 -10.28 16.69 -20.98
N SER A 500 -10.13 16.53 -22.30
CA SER A 500 -11.25 16.51 -23.25
C SER A 500 -12.24 15.39 -22.96
N VAL A 501 -11.76 14.15 -22.82
CA VAL A 501 -12.61 12.98 -22.55
C VAL A 501 -13.24 13.11 -21.16
N SER A 502 -12.44 13.45 -20.17
CA SER A 502 -12.86 13.46 -18.77
C SER A 502 -13.89 14.54 -18.47
N GLN A 503 -13.64 15.79 -18.88
CA GLN A 503 -14.60 16.87 -18.69
C GLN A 503 -15.81 16.71 -19.60
N GLY A 504 -15.63 16.14 -20.81
CA GLY A 504 -16.72 15.83 -21.72
C GLY A 504 -17.75 14.88 -21.12
N TYR A 505 -17.31 13.76 -20.53
CA TYR A 505 -18.20 12.80 -19.86
C TYR A 505 -18.88 13.39 -18.62
N PHE A 506 -18.14 14.15 -17.82
CA PHE A 506 -18.75 14.87 -16.70
C PHE A 506 -19.88 15.79 -17.19
N LEU A 507 -19.63 16.64 -18.19
CA LEU A 507 -20.64 17.55 -18.76
C LEU A 507 -21.82 16.79 -19.37
N TYR A 508 -21.56 15.68 -20.07
CA TYR A 508 -22.60 14.84 -20.67
C TYR A 508 -23.57 14.30 -19.62
N HIS A 509 -23.06 13.69 -18.54
CA HIS A 509 -23.90 13.19 -17.46
C HIS A 509 -24.57 14.32 -16.67
N LEU A 510 -23.86 15.42 -16.44
CA LEU A 510 -24.38 16.60 -15.76
C LEU A 510 -25.61 17.19 -16.48
N LEU A 511 -25.54 17.28 -17.80
CA LEU A 511 -26.66 17.76 -18.63
C LEU A 511 -27.82 16.76 -18.66
N GLY A 512 -27.55 15.47 -18.52
CA GLY A 512 -28.59 14.45 -18.39
C GLY A 512 -29.40 14.58 -17.09
N LEU A 513 -28.79 15.13 -16.03
CA LEU A 513 -29.43 15.36 -14.74
C LEU A 513 -30.12 16.73 -14.66
N ASP A 514 -29.55 17.76 -15.28
CA ASP A 514 -30.11 19.12 -15.31
C ASP A 514 -29.84 19.82 -16.65
N PRO A 515 -30.74 19.66 -17.64
CA PRO A 515 -30.56 20.19 -19.00
C PRO A 515 -30.66 21.72 -19.11
N LYS A 516 -31.27 22.40 -18.13
CA LYS A 516 -31.60 23.83 -18.19
C LYS A 516 -30.61 24.73 -17.46
N CYS A 517 -30.11 24.34 -16.29
CA CYS A 517 -29.69 25.38 -15.34
C CYS A 517 -28.20 25.70 -15.41
N CYS A 518 -27.88 26.82 -16.06
CA CYS A 518 -26.56 27.45 -15.96
C CYS A 518 -26.51 28.57 -14.91
N GLN A 519 -27.66 29.20 -14.60
CA GLN A 519 -27.77 30.29 -13.61
C GLN A 519 -27.94 29.78 -12.17
N VAL A 520 -28.76 28.74 -11.95
CA VAL A 520 -28.93 28.09 -10.63
C VAL A 520 -27.59 27.55 -10.09
N ARG A 521 -26.63 27.24 -10.98
CA ARG A 521 -25.34 26.65 -10.58
C ARG A 521 -24.42 27.59 -9.83
N GLN A 522 -24.47 28.89 -10.12
CA GLN A 522 -23.71 29.91 -9.39
C GLN A 522 -24.40 30.25 -8.07
N ASP A 523 -25.74 30.29 -8.06
CA ASP A 523 -26.53 30.51 -6.84
C ASP A 523 -26.33 29.41 -5.79
N ILE A 524 -26.03 28.17 -6.22
CA ILE A 524 -25.62 27.10 -5.31
C ILE A 524 -24.44 27.56 -4.46
N PHE A 525 -23.35 28.08 -5.05
CA PHE A 525 -22.19 28.50 -4.27
C PHE A 525 -22.49 29.68 -3.35
N ASN A 526 -23.25 30.67 -3.82
CA ASN A 526 -23.64 31.84 -3.03
C ASN A 526 -24.48 31.48 -1.79
N ARG A 527 -25.21 30.36 -1.81
CA ARG A 527 -26.08 29.88 -0.72
C ARG A 527 -25.56 28.61 -0.05
N THR A 528 -24.30 28.25 -0.29
CA THR A 528 -23.69 27.04 0.26
C THR A 528 -22.53 27.40 1.19
N PHE A 529 -22.52 26.78 2.35
CA PHE A 529 -21.39 26.78 3.26
C PHE A 529 -20.43 25.63 2.92
N TRP A 530 -19.19 25.98 2.59
CA TRP A 530 -18.14 25.04 2.21
C TRP A 530 -17.10 24.96 3.32
N LEU A 531 -17.13 23.87 4.06
CA LEU A 531 -16.13 23.57 5.07
C LEU A 531 -14.99 22.78 4.42
N ASN A 532 -13.74 23.24 4.57
CA ASN A 532 -12.60 22.69 3.85
C ASN A 532 -11.67 21.91 4.79
N ASP A 533 -11.32 20.70 4.40
CA ASP A 533 -10.39 19.84 5.12
C ASP A 533 -8.95 20.39 5.10
N SER A 534 -8.17 20.09 6.14
CA SER A 534 -6.75 20.46 6.28
C SER A 534 -5.95 20.04 5.05
N SER A 535 -6.31 18.88 4.52
CA SER A 535 -5.67 18.20 3.42
C SER A 535 -5.90 18.91 2.06
N VAL A 536 -7.00 19.66 1.93
CA VAL A 536 -7.33 20.52 0.77
C VAL A 536 -6.70 21.90 0.91
N LEU A 537 -6.50 22.36 2.15
CA LEU A 537 -5.94 23.66 2.49
C LEU A 537 -4.41 23.69 2.41
N LEU A 538 -3.73 22.65 2.88
CA LEU A 538 -2.27 22.54 2.95
C LEU A 538 -1.52 22.96 1.68
N PRO A 539 -1.97 22.57 0.45
CA PRO A 539 -1.32 22.99 -0.77
C PRO A 539 -1.28 24.51 -0.98
N LEU A 540 -2.22 25.29 -0.44
CA LEU A 540 -2.24 26.76 -0.58
C LEU A 540 -1.02 27.43 0.08
N THR A 541 -0.51 26.84 1.17
CA THR A 541 0.65 27.39 1.91
C THR A 541 1.96 26.71 1.50
N ALA A 542 1.93 25.42 1.18
CA ALA A 542 3.09 24.67 0.68
C ALA A 542 3.44 25.03 -0.78
N THR A 543 3.92 26.26 -0.99
CA THR A 543 4.17 26.83 -2.33
C THR A 543 5.10 25.96 -3.16
N GLY A 544 4.70 25.65 -4.39
CA GLY A 544 5.51 24.86 -5.33
C GLY A 544 5.45 23.34 -5.13
N CYS A 545 4.66 22.84 -4.16
CA CYS A 545 4.33 21.42 -4.11
C CYS A 545 3.49 21.01 -5.34
N HIS A 546 3.39 19.71 -5.60
CA HIS A 546 2.77 19.16 -6.82
C HIS A 546 1.33 19.61 -7.12
N ASN A 547 0.56 19.99 -6.10
CA ASN A 547 -0.84 20.40 -6.21
C ASN A 547 -1.08 21.85 -5.77
N HIS A 548 -0.01 22.66 -5.60
CA HIS A 548 -0.11 24.07 -5.20
C HIS A 548 -0.91 24.90 -6.22
N ASP A 549 -0.53 24.84 -7.50
CA ASP A 549 -1.16 25.63 -8.55
C ASP A 549 -2.64 25.27 -8.72
N TYR A 550 -2.96 23.98 -8.60
CA TYR A 550 -4.34 23.49 -8.57
C TYR A 550 -5.14 24.07 -7.41
N ALA A 551 -4.59 24.06 -6.19
CA ALA A 551 -5.29 24.60 -5.03
C ALA A 551 -5.50 26.12 -5.15
N VAL A 552 -4.50 26.86 -5.62
CA VAL A 552 -4.63 28.31 -5.84
C VAL A 552 -5.75 28.60 -6.85
N GLU A 553 -5.80 27.88 -7.97
CA GLU A 553 -6.88 28.05 -8.96
C GLU A 553 -8.24 27.66 -8.38
N LEU A 554 -8.34 26.52 -7.70
CA LEU A 554 -9.59 26.04 -7.09
C LEU A 554 -10.18 27.07 -6.13
N PHE A 555 -9.37 27.58 -5.20
CA PHE A 555 -9.84 28.56 -4.22
C PHE A 555 -10.15 29.92 -4.86
N GLN A 556 -9.38 30.34 -5.87
CA GLN A 556 -9.73 31.53 -6.65
C GLN A 556 -11.08 31.36 -7.37
N MET A 557 -11.34 30.19 -7.96
CA MET A 557 -12.62 29.90 -8.61
C MET A 557 -13.78 29.87 -7.61
N LEU A 558 -13.57 29.36 -6.41
CA LEU A 558 -14.56 29.38 -5.32
C LEU A 558 -14.88 30.81 -4.88
N THR A 559 -13.85 31.63 -4.66
CA THR A 559 -14.02 33.05 -4.30
C THR A 559 -14.73 33.82 -5.40
N ASP A 560 -14.34 33.64 -6.67
CA ASP A 560 -14.99 34.25 -7.83
C ASP A 560 -16.47 33.83 -7.96
N ALA A 561 -16.80 32.60 -7.54
CA ALA A 561 -18.16 32.07 -7.55
C ALA A 561 -19.00 32.55 -6.36
N GLY A 562 -18.44 33.33 -5.43
CA GLY A 562 -19.12 33.84 -4.24
C GLY A 562 -19.34 32.78 -3.15
N ALA A 563 -18.54 31.71 -3.13
CA ALA A 563 -18.64 30.66 -2.13
C ALA A 563 -18.26 31.15 -0.73
N ILE A 564 -19.01 30.72 0.29
CA ILE A 564 -18.64 30.95 1.69
C ILE A 564 -17.69 29.83 2.13
N LEU A 565 -16.42 30.17 2.28
CA LEU A 565 -15.34 29.24 2.60
C LEU A 565 -15.00 29.28 4.09
N CYS A 566 -14.96 28.11 4.71
CA CYS A 566 -14.67 27.97 6.13
C CYS A 566 -13.73 26.78 6.41
N THR A 567 -13.04 26.81 7.54
CA THR A 567 -12.35 25.69 8.19
C THR A 567 -12.49 25.79 9.71
N THR A 568 -12.15 24.74 10.46
CA THR A 568 -12.15 24.75 11.92
C THR A 568 -10.73 24.91 12.50
N PRO A 569 -10.59 25.36 13.76
CA PRO A 569 -9.28 25.42 14.44
C PRO A 569 -8.57 24.07 14.53
N ASN A 570 -9.30 22.96 14.66
CA ASN A 570 -8.72 21.61 14.74
C ASN A 570 -8.13 21.15 13.39
N LEU A 571 -8.82 21.41 12.28
CA LEU A 571 -8.27 21.18 10.94
C LEU A 571 -7.06 22.09 10.65
N MET A 572 -7.10 23.33 11.15
CA MET A 572 -5.96 24.25 11.04
C MET A 572 -4.75 23.76 11.87
N GLN A 573 -5.00 23.18 13.04
CA GLN A 573 -3.97 22.56 13.87
C GLN A 573 -3.31 21.39 13.14
N GLU A 574 -4.07 20.53 12.48
CA GLU A 574 -3.52 19.44 11.66
C GLU A 574 -2.60 19.99 10.56
N ALA A 575 -3.04 21.02 9.82
CA ALA A 575 -2.24 21.65 8.78
C ALA A 575 -0.93 22.28 9.34
N TRP A 576 -1.02 22.89 10.51
CA TRP A 576 0.13 23.46 11.21
C TRP A 576 1.15 22.39 11.63
N GLU A 577 0.71 21.23 12.12
CA GLU A 577 1.59 20.12 12.52
C GLU A 577 2.41 19.59 11.34
N HIS A 578 1.84 19.57 10.13
CA HIS A 578 2.56 19.22 8.91
C HIS A 578 3.69 20.22 8.58
N PHE A 579 3.43 21.51 8.75
CA PHE A 579 4.43 22.56 8.57
C PHE A 579 5.52 22.46 9.63
N GLU A 580 5.13 22.37 10.89
CA GLU A 580 6.05 22.33 12.01
C GLU A 580 6.97 21.11 11.97
N TRP A 581 6.42 19.95 11.59
CA TRP A 581 7.21 18.75 11.37
C TRP A 581 8.28 18.97 10.30
N ALA A 582 7.96 19.59 9.17
CA ALA A 582 8.93 19.85 8.09
C ALA A 582 10.07 20.76 8.55
N VAL A 583 9.75 21.82 9.31
CA VAL A 583 10.74 22.73 9.89
C VAL A 583 11.65 22.01 10.88
N ARG A 584 11.07 21.28 11.84
CA ARG A 584 11.83 20.51 12.83
C ARG A 584 12.71 19.44 12.17
N PHE A 585 12.16 18.74 11.19
CA PHE A 585 12.86 17.67 10.47
C PHE A 585 14.07 18.22 9.72
N ILE A 586 13.91 19.28 8.93
CA ILE A 586 15.04 19.85 8.17
C ILE A 586 16.08 20.48 9.10
N ASN A 587 15.66 21.14 10.19
CA ASN A 587 16.60 21.69 11.17
C ASN A 587 17.42 20.61 11.90
N THR A 588 16.84 19.43 12.11
CA THR A 588 17.52 18.32 12.81
C THR A 588 18.38 17.50 11.86
N THR A 589 17.87 17.23 10.66
CA THR A 589 18.43 16.26 9.73
C THR A 589 19.28 16.92 8.64
N GLY A 590 18.97 18.14 8.21
CA GLY A 590 19.63 18.81 7.09
C GLY A 590 19.21 18.29 5.71
N ALA A 591 19.12 19.17 4.72
CA ALA A 591 18.59 18.88 3.38
C ALA A 591 19.51 18.01 2.50
N GLU A 592 20.80 17.90 2.84
CA GLU A 592 21.79 17.16 2.05
C GLU A 592 22.00 15.71 2.53
N THR A 593 21.24 15.28 3.54
CA THR A 593 21.47 13.96 4.16
C THR A 593 20.71 12.83 3.46
N PRO A 594 21.23 11.59 3.53
CA PRO A 594 20.51 10.42 3.04
C PRO A 594 19.14 10.22 3.73
N GLU A 595 19.00 10.65 4.98
CA GLU A 595 17.75 10.60 5.72
C GLU A 595 16.70 11.57 5.15
N PHE A 596 17.12 12.77 4.73
CA PHE A 596 16.24 13.69 4.01
C PHE A 596 15.78 13.11 2.67
N LEU A 597 16.69 12.49 1.90
CA LEU A 597 16.31 11.78 0.67
C LEU A 597 15.29 10.66 0.96
N ARG A 598 15.47 9.87 2.02
CA ARG A 598 14.49 8.83 2.42
C ARG A 598 13.11 9.39 2.68
N ALA A 599 13.03 10.49 3.44
CA ALA A 599 11.77 11.16 3.74
C ALA A 599 11.13 11.75 2.47
N ALA A 600 11.93 12.37 1.61
CA ALA A 600 11.50 12.96 0.34
C ALA A 600 10.93 11.93 -0.63
N VAL A 601 11.55 10.75 -0.74
CA VAL A 601 11.05 9.65 -1.59
C VAL A 601 10.05 8.73 -0.88
N VAL A 602 9.59 9.11 0.32
CA VAL A 602 8.58 8.38 1.10
C VAL A 602 8.96 6.91 1.34
N LYS A 603 10.25 6.64 1.61
CA LYS A 603 10.74 5.29 1.95
C LYS A 603 10.64 5.02 3.45
N GLY A 604 10.24 3.81 3.82
CA GLY A 604 10.14 3.36 5.21
C GLY A 604 8.84 3.81 5.90
N SER A 605 8.98 4.49 7.05
CA SER A 605 7.87 4.99 7.87
C SER A 605 7.46 6.43 7.56
N TYR A 606 8.18 7.13 6.68
CA TYR A 606 7.86 8.51 6.33
C TYR A 606 6.58 8.60 5.50
N LYS A 607 5.84 9.69 5.71
CA LYS A 607 4.70 10.11 4.90
C LYS A 607 5.12 11.29 4.04
N GLN A 608 4.44 11.47 2.91
CA GLN A 608 4.67 12.63 2.06
C GLN A 608 4.38 13.93 2.84
N ASN A 609 5.29 14.89 2.74
CA ASN A 609 5.11 16.22 3.32
C ASN A 609 5.20 17.26 2.20
N LEU A 610 4.15 18.06 2.03
CA LEU A 610 4.04 19.01 0.92
C LEU A 610 5.05 20.16 1.01
N PHE A 611 5.49 20.54 2.21
CA PHE A 611 6.51 21.58 2.37
C PHE A 611 7.90 21.10 1.94
N ILE A 612 8.21 19.82 2.20
CA ILE A 612 9.43 19.18 1.68
C ILE A 612 9.36 19.07 0.16
N ASP A 613 8.22 18.63 -0.38
CA ASP A 613 8.01 18.53 -1.83
C ASP A 613 8.14 19.90 -2.52
N GLY A 614 7.50 20.94 -1.97
CA GLY A 614 7.58 22.30 -2.49
C GLY A 614 9.00 22.87 -2.46
N TYR A 615 9.73 22.65 -1.35
CA TYR A 615 11.13 23.05 -1.26
C TYR A 615 12.00 22.38 -2.33
N ILE A 616 11.90 21.05 -2.48
CA ILE A 616 12.68 20.29 -3.46
C ILE A 616 12.39 20.80 -4.88
N ARG A 617 11.12 20.98 -5.23
CA ARG A 617 10.71 21.42 -6.57
C ARG A 617 11.18 22.82 -6.90
N LEU A 618 10.95 23.79 -5.99
CA LEU A 618 11.38 25.16 -6.20
C LEU A 618 12.90 25.31 -6.21
N SER A 619 13.60 24.49 -5.42
CA SER A 619 15.07 24.48 -5.42
C SER A 619 15.63 23.86 -6.70
N ALA A 620 15.03 22.78 -7.21
CA ALA A 620 15.37 22.20 -8.50
C ALA A 620 15.15 23.18 -9.68
N ASP A 621 14.16 24.07 -9.56
CA ASP A 621 13.87 25.13 -10.54
C ASP A 621 14.75 26.38 -10.33
N GLY A 622 15.67 26.38 -9.35
CA GLY A 622 16.58 27.49 -9.05
C GLY A 622 15.91 28.71 -8.41
N ARG A 623 14.67 28.57 -7.93
CA ARG A 623 13.90 29.66 -7.30
C ARG A 623 14.29 29.89 -5.83
N VAL A 624 14.78 28.86 -5.14
CA VAL A 624 15.27 28.92 -3.76
C VAL A 624 16.54 28.08 -3.58
N GLY A 625 17.55 28.60 -2.89
CA GLY A 625 18.82 27.93 -2.63
C GLY A 625 18.90 27.21 -1.28
N SER A 626 18.05 27.59 -0.31
CA SER A 626 18.01 26.96 1.00
C SER A 626 16.60 26.83 1.54
N PHE A 627 16.38 25.94 2.52
CA PHE A 627 15.08 25.82 3.16
C PHE A 627 14.68 27.11 3.88
N LYS A 628 15.64 27.90 4.37
CA LYS A 628 15.37 29.21 4.95
C LYS A 628 14.80 30.18 3.91
N GLU A 629 15.40 30.24 2.72
CA GLU A 629 14.86 31.05 1.61
C GLU A 629 13.47 30.57 1.18
N TYR A 630 13.22 29.27 1.22
CA TYR A 630 11.89 28.72 1.00
C TYR A 630 10.89 29.20 2.07
N LEU A 631 11.25 29.18 3.36
CA LEU A 631 10.42 29.73 4.43
C LEU A 631 10.15 31.22 4.27
N GLU A 632 11.15 32.01 3.87
CA GLU A 632 11.00 33.44 3.61
C GLU A 632 10.10 33.72 2.39
N LEU A 633 10.12 32.84 1.38
CA LEU A 633 9.23 32.92 0.22
C LEU A 633 7.77 32.67 0.62
N ILE A 634 7.50 31.63 1.42
CA ILE A 634 6.13 31.27 1.82
C ILE A 634 5.59 32.17 2.95
N PHE A 635 6.46 32.66 3.84
CA PHE A 635 6.14 33.47 5.01
C PHE A 635 7.06 34.70 5.14
N PRO A 636 6.87 35.75 4.32
CA PRO A 636 7.76 36.92 4.28
C PRO A 636 7.80 37.76 5.57
N ARG A 637 6.75 37.65 6.41
CA ARG A 637 6.60 38.42 7.65
C ARG A 637 6.89 37.60 8.92
N GLY A 638 7.44 36.40 8.78
CA GLY A 638 7.61 35.42 9.85
C GLY A 638 6.61 34.27 9.72
N PHE A 639 6.96 33.11 10.28
CA PHE A 639 6.23 31.84 10.13
C PHE A 639 5.64 31.35 11.45
N ASP A 640 5.14 32.25 12.28
CA ASP A 640 4.36 31.87 13.46
C ASP A 640 2.94 31.41 13.08
N ARG A 641 2.18 30.91 14.05
CA ARG A 641 0.83 30.40 13.81
C ARG A 641 -0.12 31.46 13.23
N ALA A 642 0.01 32.70 13.67
CA ALA A 642 -0.80 33.80 13.16
C ALA A 642 -0.52 34.07 11.68
N ALA A 643 0.76 34.11 11.28
CA ALA A 643 1.14 34.27 9.88
C ALA A 643 0.71 33.09 9.00
N PHE A 644 0.63 31.89 9.56
CA PHE A 644 0.10 30.70 8.88
C PHE A 644 -1.40 30.83 8.62
N GLU A 645 -2.17 31.22 9.64
CA GLU A 645 -3.62 31.44 9.56
C GLU A 645 -3.96 32.60 8.59
N ASP A 646 -3.19 33.69 8.63
CA ASP A 646 -3.35 34.85 7.75
C ASP A 646 -3.33 34.50 6.25
N ARG A 647 -2.59 33.46 5.85
CA ARG A 647 -2.55 33.01 4.44
C ARG A 647 -3.91 32.48 3.97
N PHE A 648 -4.61 31.73 4.81
CA PHE A 648 -5.93 31.22 4.50
C PHE A 648 -6.97 32.33 4.52
N ILE A 649 -6.90 33.23 5.50
CA ILE A 649 -7.78 34.39 5.62
C ILE A 649 -7.62 35.29 4.38
N SER A 650 -6.38 35.53 3.92
CA SER A 650 -6.12 36.30 2.71
C SER A 650 -6.65 35.64 1.42
N SER A 651 -6.89 34.34 1.45
CA SER A 651 -7.50 33.56 0.36
C SER A 651 -9.03 33.46 0.48
N GLY A 652 -9.65 34.24 1.37
CA GLY A 652 -11.10 34.29 1.57
C GLY A 652 -11.67 33.19 2.47
N ILE A 653 -10.83 32.48 3.22
CA ILE A 653 -11.23 31.35 4.07
C ILE A 653 -11.38 31.83 5.51
N SER A 654 -12.58 31.66 6.08
CA SER A 654 -12.84 31.95 7.48
C SER A 654 -12.46 30.77 8.39
N ILE A 655 -11.98 31.05 9.59
CA ILE A 655 -11.72 30.03 10.62
C ILE A 655 -12.80 30.19 11.68
N GLN A 656 -13.66 29.19 11.85
CA GLN A 656 -14.79 29.23 12.78
C GLN A 656 -14.74 28.03 13.72
N SER A 657 -14.83 28.28 15.02
CA SER A 657 -14.99 27.22 16.01
C SER A 657 -16.45 26.81 16.12
N ILE A 658 -16.72 25.52 16.38
CA ILE A 658 -18.07 25.06 16.70
C ILE A 658 -18.64 25.77 17.93
N SER A 659 -17.78 26.14 18.89
CA SER A 659 -18.16 26.88 20.10
C SER A 659 -18.69 28.29 19.83
N ASP A 660 -18.35 28.85 18.67
CA ASP A 660 -18.70 30.22 18.32
C ASP A 660 -20.05 30.26 17.57
N MET A 661 -20.61 29.10 17.22
CA MET A 661 -21.90 29.01 16.53
C MET A 661 -23.05 29.46 17.43
N THR A 662 -23.94 30.27 16.87
CA THR A 662 -25.16 30.67 17.56
C THR A 662 -26.05 29.45 17.74
N GLY A 663 -26.40 29.11 18.98
CA GLY A 663 -27.20 27.91 19.31
C GLY A 663 -26.37 26.73 19.85
N PHE A 664 -25.04 26.83 19.89
CA PHE A 664 -24.18 25.86 20.56
C PHE A 664 -24.41 25.87 22.08
N VAL A 665 -24.59 24.69 22.69
CA VAL A 665 -24.75 24.51 24.13
C VAL A 665 -23.79 23.46 24.69
N GLN A 666 -23.60 23.42 26.01
CA GLN A 666 -22.64 22.52 26.64
C GLN A 666 -22.96 21.02 26.41
N ASP A 667 -24.23 20.66 26.26
CA ASP A 667 -24.65 19.28 26.00
C ASP A 667 -24.20 18.78 24.61
N ASP A 668 -23.90 19.68 23.67
CA ASP A 668 -23.46 19.34 22.32
C ASP A 668 -22.07 18.67 22.31
N TRP A 669 -21.27 18.87 23.36
CA TRP A 669 -20.02 18.11 23.54
C TRP A 669 -20.26 16.61 23.67
N GLY A 670 -21.43 16.19 24.18
CA GLY A 670 -21.83 14.79 24.22
C GLY A 670 -22.08 14.20 22.82
N GLU A 671 -22.70 14.97 21.92
CA GLU A 671 -22.90 14.59 20.52
C GLU A 671 -21.56 14.38 19.79
N ILE A 672 -20.57 15.24 20.08
CA ILE A 672 -19.23 15.12 19.50
C ILE A 672 -18.53 13.84 19.99
N GLU A 673 -18.59 13.52 21.28
CA GLU A 673 -17.98 12.30 21.81
C GLU A 673 -18.63 11.01 21.25
N GLU A 674 -19.95 11.01 21.04
CA GLU A 674 -20.63 9.89 20.37
C GLU A 674 -20.15 9.74 18.91
N ALA A 675 -20.06 10.87 18.18
CA ALA A 675 -19.57 10.88 16.81
C ALA A 675 -18.10 10.42 16.72
N LYS A 676 -17.23 10.83 17.66
CA LYS A 676 -15.84 10.38 17.75
C LYS A 676 -15.75 8.86 17.83
N SER A 677 -16.52 8.23 18.73
CA SER A 677 -16.51 6.77 18.90
C SER A 677 -16.87 6.05 17.59
N ARG A 678 -17.93 6.49 16.91
CA ARG A 678 -18.38 5.89 15.64
C ARG A 678 -17.36 6.06 14.51
N ILE A 679 -16.76 7.24 14.39
CA ILE A 679 -15.74 7.52 13.37
C ILE A 679 -14.48 6.71 13.64
N GLN A 680 -14.05 6.63 14.91
CA GLN A 680 -12.89 5.83 15.30
C GLN A 680 -13.08 4.36 14.92
N GLU A 681 -14.21 3.76 15.28
CA GLU A 681 -14.56 2.39 14.90
C GLU A 681 -14.52 2.18 13.38
N GLY A 682 -15.12 3.09 12.60
CA GLY A 682 -15.09 3.04 11.14
C GLY A 682 -13.67 3.19 10.54
N ARG A 683 -12.82 4.04 11.12
CA ARG A 683 -11.43 4.24 10.69
C ARG A 683 -10.52 3.09 11.06
N GLU A 684 -10.72 2.49 12.23
CA GLU A 684 -10.02 1.28 12.67
C GLU A 684 -10.44 0.06 11.83
N TYR A 685 -11.74 -0.05 11.53
CA TYR A 685 -12.26 -1.06 10.61
C TYR A 685 -11.68 -0.90 9.19
N SER A 686 -11.49 0.33 8.69
CA SER A 686 -10.90 0.56 7.36
C SER A 686 -9.37 0.64 7.35
N GLY A 687 -8.72 0.54 8.51
CA GLY A 687 -7.25 0.66 8.66
C GLY A 687 -6.70 2.07 8.42
N THR A 688 -7.56 3.10 8.37
CA THR A 688 -7.18 4.47 7.98
C THR A 688 -7.06 5.46 9.13
N TYR A 689 -7.16 4.99 10.37
CA TYR A 689 -6.95 5.80 11.56
C TYR A 689 -5.50 6.28 11.64
N ARG A 690 -5.30 7.60 11.84
CA ARG A 690 -3.97 8.21 11.95
C ARG A 690 -3.67 8.74 13.34
N SER A 691 -4.63 9.43 13.96
CA SER A 691 -4.47 10.09 15.25
C SER A 691 -5.83 10.33 15.90
N SER A 692 -5.82 10.63 17.21
CA SER A 692 -7.03 11.10 17.89
C SER A 692 -7.52 12.41 17.28
N LEU A 693 -6.62 13.38 17.05
CA LEU A 693 -6.95 14.69 16.47
C LEU A 693 -7.73 14.58 15.15
N GLN A 694 -7.41 13.59 14.30
CA GLN A 694 -8.16 13.33 13.07
C GLN A 694 -9.63 12.99 13.36
N VAL A 695 -9.86 12.04 14.27
CA VAL A 695 -11.20 11.61 14.67
C VAL A 695 -11.96 12.75 15.34
N GLU A 696 -11.28 13.52 16.18
CA GLU A 696 -11.88 14.68 16.86
C GLU A 696 -12.33 15.74 15.87
N SER A 697 -11.48 16.07 14.89
CA SER A 697 -11.78 17.05 13.85
C SER A 697 -12.97 16.60 13.00
N GLU A 698 -13.01 15.34 12.60
CA GLU A 698 -14.08 14.79 11.77
C GLU A 698 -15.42 14.70 12.51
N ALA A 699 -15.39 14.36 13.80
CA ALA A 699 -16.57 14.36 14.65
C ALA A 699 -17.14 15.77 14.81
N GLU A 700 -16.27 16.76 15.05
CA GLU A 700 -16.66 18.17 15.11
C GLU A 700 -17.31 18.63 13.79
N ILE A 701 -16.71 18.29 12.65
CA ILE A 701 -17.28 18.61 11.33
C ILE A 701 -18.67 18.00 11.16
N TRP A 702 -18.85 16.73 11.52
CA TRP A 702 -20.14 16.07 11.36
C TRP A 702 -21.22 16.74 12.21
N VAL A 703 -20.95 17.01 13.48
CA VAL A 703 -21.88 17.71 14.37
C VAL A 703 -22.20 19.11 13.85
N LEU A 704 -21.18 19.85 13.42
CA LEU A 704 -21.34 21.19 12.84
C LEU A 704 -22.30 21.16 11.63
N ILE A 705 -22.05 20.28 10.66
CA ILE A 705 -22.87 20.17 9.44
C ILE A 705 -24.29 19.71 9.78
N ASN A 706 -24.44 18.70 10.65
CA ASN A 706 -25.74 18.17 11.04
C ASN A 706 -26.61 19.24 11.74
N ASN A 707 -26.01 20.01 12.65
CA ASN A 707 -26.72 21.03 13.42
C ASN A 707 -26.96 22.33 12.63
N LEU A 708 -26.13 22.64 11.63
CA LEU A 708 -26.44 23.68 10.64
C LEU A 708 -27.61 23.27 9.74
N ARG A 709 -27.65 22.01 9.28
CA ARG A 709 -28.75 21.49 8.44
C ARG A 709 -30.08 21.42 9.18
N SER A 710 -30.07 21.11 10.48
CA SER A 710 -31.28 21.07 11.31
C SER A 710 -31.78 22.46 11.72
N GLY A 711 -31.01 23.52 11.45
CA GLY A 711 -31.29 24.89 11.88
C GLY A 711 -31.03 25.13 13.38
N LYS A 712 -30.43 24.17 14.09
CA LYS A 712 -29.99 24.33 15.50
C LYS A 712 -28.87 25.36 15.60
N TYR A 713 -27.95 25.38 14.63
CA TYR A 713 -26.85 26.34 14.56
C TYR A 713 -27.08 27.41 13.51
N SER A 714 -26.57 28.61 13.77
CA SER A 714 -26.40 29.64 12.75
C SER A 714 -25.01 30.28 12.84
N ILE A 715 -24.45 30.61 11.67
CA ILE A 715 -23.09 31.14 11.55
C ILE A 715 -23.11 32.64 11.89
N PRO A 716 -22.32 33.09 12.88
CA PRO A 716 -22.25 34.51 13.22
C PRO A 716 -21.74 35.36 12.04
N GLY A 717 -22.40 36.49 11.79
CA GLY A 717 -21.94 37.48 10.80
C GLY A 717 -22.25 37.13 9.33
N VAL A 718 -23.01 36.07 9.06
CA VAL A 718 -23.49 35.75 7.72
C VAL A 718 -24.98 36.10 7.62
N ASP A 719 -25.29 37.22 6.97
CA ASP A 719 -26.68 37.68 6.75
C ASP A 719 -27.39 36.96 5.59
N THR A 720 -26.65 36.15 4.81
CA THR A 720 -27.20 35.42 3.66
C THR A 720 -27.87 34.14 4.13
N VAL A 721 -29.09 33.86 3.64
CA VAL A 721 -29.77 32.60 3.94
C VAL A 721 -29.05 31.45 3.24
N LEU A 722 -28.44 30.57 4.04
CA LEU A 722 -27.74 29.38 3.55
C LEU A 722 -28.72 28.22 3.42
N GLU A 723 -28.63 27.53 2.29
CA GLU A 723 -29.52 26.41 1.95
C GLU A 723 -28.79 25.06 2.01
N ARG A 724 -27.46 25.06 1.88
CA ARG A 724 -26.65 23.84 1.76
C ARG A 724 -25.36 23.95 2.56
N PHE A 725 -24.91 22.79 3.06
CA PHE A 725 -23.71 22.66 3.89
C PHE A 725 -22.94 21.43 3.43
N TYR A 726 -21.72 21.61 2.96
CA TYR A 726 -20.86 20.54 2.47
C TYR A 726 -19.46 20.62 3.07
N PHE A 727 -18.86 19.45 3.24
CA PHE A 727 -17.46 19.25 3.59
C PHE A 727 -16.67 18.95 2.33
N VAL A 728 -15.59 19.68 2.06
CA VAL A 728 -14.65 19.39 0.97
C VAL A 728 -13.51 18.59 1.56
N SER A 729 -13.53 17.28 1.33
CA SER A 729 -12.48 16.37 1.79
C SER A 729 -12.26 15.23 0.80
N GLN A 730 -11.03 14.74 0.81
CA GLN A 730 -10.63 13.52 0.12
C GLN A 730 -11.07 12.26 0.89
N SER A 731 -11.42 12.41 2.17
CA SER A 731 -11.94 11.34 3.00
C SER A 731 -13.46 11.35 3.02
N ARG A 732 -14.09 10.23 2.63
CA ARG A 732 -15.55 10.05 2.67
C ARG A 732 -16.04 9.34 3.93
N VAL A 733 -15.24 9.36 4.99
CA VAL A 733 -15.54 8.68 6.25
C VAL A 733 -16.86 9.13 6.86
N LEU A 734 -17.23 10.40 6.73
CA LEU A 734 -18.48 10.94 7.27
C LEU A 734 -19.70 10.34 6.57
N ASP A 735 -19.65 10.24 5.24
CA ASP A 735 -20.72 9.64 4.45
C ASP A 735 -20.83 8.13 4.73
N ILE A 736 -19.70 7.43 4.93
CA ILE A 736 -19.67 5.99 5.23
C ILE A 736 -20.20 5.68 6.64
N VAL A 737 -19.82 6.47 7.64
CA VAL A 737 -20.11 6.18 9.06
C VAL A 737 -21.52 6.60 9.47
N PHE A 738 -22.03 7.70 8.91
CA PHE A 738 -23.28 8.29 9.39
C PHE A 738 -24.49 8.04 8.50
N GLN A 739 -24.43 8.23 7.16
CA GLN A 739 -25.57 8.01 6.25
C GLN A 739 -25.14 7.92 4.75
N GLU A 740 -25.59 6.88 4.03
CA GLU A 740 -25.39 6.75 2.56
C GLU A 740 -26.25 7.71 1.71
N GLU A 741 -27.37 8.21 2.26
CA GLU A 741 -28.42 8.90 1.49
C GLU A 741 -28.33 10.44 1.49
N ALA A 742 -27.54 11.06 2.39
CA ALA A 742 -27.40 12.51 2.50
C ALA A 742 -25.93 12.92 2.37
N VAL A 743 -25.47 13.14 1.13
CA VAL A 743 -24.08 13.53 0.83
C VAL A 743 -23.68 14.74 1.68
N SER A 744 -22.69 14.52 2.54
CA SER A 744 -22.09 15.56 3.36
C SER A 744 -20.72 15.95 2.82
N THR A 745 -20.09 15.09 2.00
CA THR A 745 -18.73 15.31 1.50
C THR A 745 -18.66 15.45 -0.02
N TRP A 746 -17.96 16.47 -0.52
CA TRP A 746 -17.54 16.61 -1.91
C TRP A 746 -16.03 16.40 -2.01
N THR A 747 -15.58 15.66 -3.03
CA THR A 747 -14.14 15.58 -3.31
C THR A 747 -13.67 16.89 -3.95
N PRO A 748 -12.40 17.29 -3.78
CA PRO A 748 -11.85 18.46 -4.47
C PRO A 748 -12.03 18.37 -5.99
N GLU A 749 -11.98 17.15 -6.55
CA GLU A 749 -12.23 16.92 -7.97
C GLU A 749 -13.67 17.21 -8.40
N ALA A 750 -14.65 16.79 -7.60
CA ALA A 750 -16.04 17.12 -7.86
C ALA A 750 -16.26 18.64 -7.87
N VAL A 751 -15.71 19.34 -6.87
CA VAL A 751 -15.79 20.81 -6.76
C VAL A 751 -15.13 21.47 -7.97
N TYR A 752 -13.89 21.08 -8.31
CA TYR A 752 -13.13 21.66 -9.42
C TYR A 752 -13.83 21.46 -10.77
N ARG A 753 -14.31 20.25 -11.06
CA ARG A 753 -15.03 19.95 -12.32
C ARG A 753 -16.31 20.75 -12.45
N TYR A 754 -17.03 20.92 -11.35
CA TYR A 754 -18.28 21.68 -11.32
C TYR A 754 -18.04 23.18 -11.50
N LEU A 755 -17.08 23.77 -10.78
CA LEU A 755 -16.65 25.16 -11.00
C LEU A 755 -16.13 25.36 -12.42
N SER A 756 -15.36 24.40 -12.90
CA SER A 756 -14.86 24.36 -14.27
C SER A 756 -15.96 24.19 -15.29
N ALA A 757 -17.19 23.82 -14.92
CA ALA A 757 -18.37 23.76 -15.78
C ALA A 757 -19.24 25.02 -15.73
N LEU A 758 -18.92 26.01 -14.89
CA LEU A 758 -19.65 27.28 -14.84
C LEU A 758 -19.46 28.09 -16.14
N PRO A 759 -20.46 28.89 -16.55
CA PRO A 759 -20.34 29.76 -17.72
C PRO A 759 -19.11 30.67 -17.63
N GLY A 760 -18.39 30.84 -18.74
CA GLY A 760 -17.22 31.72 -18.79
C GLY A 760 -15.91 31.17 -18.21
N LYS A 761 -15.93 30.02 -17.53
CA LYS A 761 -14.71 29.39 -17.02
C LYS A 761 -14.11 28.44 -18.06
N GLN A 762 -12.80 28.47 -18.22
CA GLN A 762 -12.05 27.50 -19.03
C GLN A 762 -11.42 26.44 -18.12
N THR A 763 -11.44 25.19 -18.56
CA THR A 763 -10.77 24.09 -17.84
C THR A 763 -9.30 24.09 -18.21
N ASN A 764 -8.41 24.16 -17.22
CA ASN A 764 -6.98 23.98 -17.43
C ASN A 764 -6.64 22.47 -17.44
N PRO A 765 -6.15 21.90 -18.57
CA PRO A 765 -5.84 20.47 -18.64
C PRO A 765 -4.80 20.02 -17.62
N ASP A 766 -3.79 20.84 -17.34
CA ASP A 766 -2.71 20.49 -16.41
C ASP A 766 -3.26 20.39 -14.97
N LEU A 767 -4.15 21.32 -14.59
CA LEU A 767 -4.71 21.37 -13.23
C LEU A 767 -5.82 20.33 -13.04
N LEU A 768 -6.62 20.04 -14.06
CA LEU A 768 -7.57 18.92 -14.03
C LEU A 768 -6.84 17.58 -13.87
N GLN A 769 -5.70 17.40 -14.54
CA GLN A 769 -4.91 16.18 -14.38
C GLN A 769 -4.30 16.08 -12.97
N GLN A 770 -3.73 17.16 -12.43
CA GLN A 770 -3.24 17.19 -11.04
C GLN A 770 -4.35 16.84 -10.04
N CYS A 771 -5.54 17.40 -10.26
CA CYS A 771 -6.72 17.14 -9.48
C CYS A 771 -7.11 15.65 -9.50
N MET A 772 -7.22 15.08 -10.70
CA MET A 772 -7.52 13.66 -10.90
C MET A 772 -6.50 12.73 -10.24
N LEU A 773 -5.22 13.13 -10.24
CA LEU A 773 -4.16 12.35 -9.61
C LEU A 773 -4.22 12.42 -8.09
N ASN A 774 -4.72 13.53 -7.52
CA ASN A 774 -4.79 13.77 -6.08
C ASN A 774 -5.50 12.65 -5.32
N GLU A 775 -6.57 12.07 -5.88
CA GLU A 775 -7.29 10.94 -5.26
C GLU A 775 -6.39 9.70 -5.05
N TYR A 776 -5.43 9.43 -5.95
CA TYR A 776 -4.48 8.33 -5.79
C TYR A 776 -3.46 8.59 -4.67
N TYR A 777 -3.11 9.86 -4.40
CA TYR A 777 -2.18 10.20 -3.29
C TYR A 777 -2.80 9.92 -1.92
N TYR A 778 -4.10 10.17 -1.74
CA TYR A 778 -4.81 9.84 -0.49
C TYR A 778 -5.00 8.36 -0.27
N ALA A 779 -4.99 7.61 -1.37
CA ALA A 779 -4.87 6.17 -1.38
C ALA A 779 -3.46 5.70 -0.91
N GLY A 780 -2.50 6.60 -0.72
CA GLY A 780 -1.14 6.25 -0.28
C GLY A 780 -0.18 5.96 -1.43
N ILE A 781 -0.54 6.30 -2.67
CA ILE A 781 0.40 6.27 -3.79
C ILE A 781 1.15 7.61 -3.80
N SER A 782 2.37 7.66 -3.27
CA SER A 782 3.23 8.83 -3.47
C SER A 782 3.71 8.88 -4.92
N PHE A 783 3.50 10.02 -5.58
CA PHE A 783 4.13 10.35 -6.84
C PHE A 783 5.22 11.39 -6.60
N ILE A 784 6.39 11.09 -7.15
CA ILE A 784 7.60 11.90 -7.05
C ILE A 784 7.82 12.50 -8.42
N ASP A 785 7.99 13.82 -8.51
CA ASP A 785 8.43 14.48 -9.75
C ASP A 785 9.89 14.11 -9.99
N LYS A 786 10.09 13.01 -10.71
CA LYS A 786 11.39 12.36 -10.89
C LYS A 786 12.42 13.33 -11.44
N ASP A 787 12.04 14.17 -12.41
CA ASP A 787 12.97 15.11 -13.05
C ASP A 787 13.48 16.17 -12.06
N ARG A 788 12.58 16.82 -11.31
CA ARG A 788 12.99 17.83 -10.32
C ARG A 788 13.74 17.20 -9.16
N TYR A 789 13.30 16.04 -8.69
CA TYR A 789 13.99 15.34 -7.60
C TYR A 789 15.39 14.89 -8.01
N VAL A 790 15.57 14.36 -9.23
CA VAL A 790 16.90 14.01 -9.76
C VAL A 790 17.80 15.24 -9.86
N ARG A 791 17.27 16.39 -10.28
CA ARG A 791 18.05 17.65 -10.29
C ARG A 791 18.44 18.08 -8.88
N PHE A 792 17.51 18.10 -7.93
CA PHE A 792 17.78 18.50 -6.55
C PHE A 792 18.80 17.58 -5.87
N PHE A 793 18.65 16.26 -6.03
CA PHE A 793 19.54 15.27 -5.46
C PHE A 793 20.74 14.93 -6.34
N GLY A 794 20.94 15.64 -7.45
CA GLY A 794 22.03 15.44 -8.40
C GLY A 794 23.41 15.31 -7.73
N PRO A 795 23.81 16.25 -6.85
CA PRO A 795 25.07 16.15 -6.13
C PRO A 795 25.22 14.86 -5.30
N SER A 796 24.14 14.42 -4.65
CA SER A 796 24.13 13.17 -3.86
C SER A 796 24.20 11.93 -4.75
N ILE A 797 23.53 11.96 -5.90
CA ILE A 797 23.55 10.89 -6.92
C ILE A 797 24.95 10.77 -7.52
N ASP A 798 25.57 11.89 -7.89
CA ASP A 798 26.92 11.92 -8.46
C ASP A 798 27.97 11.51 -7.44
N SER A 799 27.82 11.94 -6.18
CA SER A 799 28.65 11.48 -5.06
C SER A 799 28.52 9.97 -4.85
N ALA A 800 27.32 9.40 -4.95
CA ALA A 800 27.10 7.96 -4.89
C ALA A 800 27.75 7.23 -6.08
N LYS A 801 27.60 7.75 -7.31
CA LYS A 801 28.25 7.20 -8.51
C LYS A 801 29.78 7.21 -8.39
N ALA A 802 30.35 8.30 -7.86
CA ALA A 802 31.80 8.44 -7.66
C ALA A 802 32.34 7.56 -6.52
N SER A 803 31.58 7.40 -5.44
CA SER A 803 31.98 6.59 -4.28
C SER A 803 31.76 5.08 -4.49
N TYR A 804 30.89 4.69 -5.42
CA TYR A 804 30.57 3.30 -5.76
C TYR A 804 31.81 2.44 -5.98
N GLU A 805 32.74 2.86 -6.87
CA GLU A 805 33.94 2.06 -7.18
C GLU A 805 34.86 1.83 -5.97
N LYS A 806 34.96 2.85 -5.10
CA LYS A 806 35.75 2.79 -3.87
C LYS A 806 35.12 1.86 -2.84
N GLU A 807 33.79 1.93 -2.67
CA GLU A 807 33.07 1.05 -1.77
C GLU A 807 32.98 -0.37 -2.29
N LYS A 808 32.72 -0.57 -3.58
CA LYS A 808 32.74 -1.87 -4.26
C LYS A 808 34.08 -2.57 -4.06
N SER A 809 35.19 -1.87 -4.23
CA SER A 809 36.53 -2.47 -4.03
C SER A 809 36.71 -3.01 -2.61
N LYS A 810 36.24 -2.27 -1.59
CA LYS A 810 36.26 -2.71 -0.19
C LYS A 810 35.27 -3.86 0.04
N TYR A 811 34.04 -3.72 -0.45
CA TYR A 811 32.95 -4.68 -0.38
C TYR A 811 33.36 -6.05 -0.93
N VAL A 812 33.98 -6.06 -2.12
CA VAL A 812 34.50 -7.26 -2.78
C VAL A 812 35.69 -7.86 -2.04
N SER A 813 36.58 -7.04 -1.47
CA SER A 813 37.73 -7.54 -0.71
C SER A 813 37.37 -8.16 0.63
N GLU A 814 36.24 -7.74 1.21
CA GLU A 814 35.82 -8.15 2.54
C GLU A 814 34.73 -9.23 2.53
N LEU A 815 33.91 -9.36 1.49
CA LEU A 815 32.81 -10.33 1.43
C LEU A 815 33.07 -11.47 0.43
N GLU A 816 32.46 -12.65 0.65
CA GLU A 816 32.68 -13.84 -0.19
C GLU A 816 32.17 -13.66 -1.65
N GLU A 817 32.80 -14.37 -2.60
CA GLU A 817 32.53 -14.34 -4.05
C GLU A 817 31.06 -14.53 -4.47
N ALA A 818 30.22 -15.10 -3.61
CA ALA A 818 28.80 -15.29 -3.87
C ALA A 818 27.97 -13.98 -3.79
N TYR A 819 28.44 -12.98 -3.04
CA TYR A 819 27.74 -11.70 -2.82
C TYR A 819 28.13 -10.60 -3.82
N THR A 820 29.14 -10.86 -4.65
CA THR A 820 29.76 -9.86 -5.52
C THR A 820 29.40 -10.03 -6.99
N ARG A 821 28.66 -11.08 -7.35
CA ARG A 821 28.21 -11.33 -8.73
C ARG A 821 27.16 -10.30 -9.13
N ASN A 822 27.37 -9.66 -10.29
CA ASN A 822 26.46 -8.71 -10.92
C ASN A 822 26.19 -7.40 -10.14
N LEU A 823 27.11 -6.98 -9.27
CA LEU A 823 26.99 -5.68 -8.57
C LEU A 823 26.91 -4.50 -9.55
N ASP A 824 27.69 -4.53 -10.64
CA ASP A 824 27.69 -3.48 -11.65
C ASP A 824 26.35 -3.43 -12.38
N GLU A 825 25.87 -4.58 -12.85
CA GLU A 825 24.59 -4.69 -13.53
C GLU A 825 23.41 -4.28 -12.61
N SER A 826 23.51 -4.58 -11.31
CA SER A 826 22.51 -4.19 -10.31
C SER A 826 22.53 -2.69 -10.04
N PHE A 827 23.71 -2.08 -9.93
CA PHE A 827 23.88 -0.64 -9.74
C PHE A 827 23.41 0.14 -10.98
N ASP A 828 23.74 -0.33 -12.17
CA ASP A 828 23.34 0.30 -13.44
C ASP A 828 21.81 0.26 -13.64
N LYS A 829 21.15 -0.84 -13.27
CA LYS A 829 19.69 -0.98 -13.34
C LYS A 829 18.95 -0.24 -12.21
N THR A 830 19.65 0.19 -11.16
CA THR A 830 19.04 0.92 -10.04
C THR A 830 18.65 2.33 -10.50
N PRO A 831 17.41 2.80 -10.26
CA PRO A 831 17.01 4.16 -10.58
C PRO A 831 17.93 5.19 -9.92
N ASP A 832 18.18 6.33 -10.58
CA ASP A 832 19.17 7.31 -10.10
C ASP A 832 18.90 7.81 -8.67
N LEU A 833 17.63 8.08 -8.30
CA LEU A 833 17.25 8.48 -6.94
C LEU A 833 17.49 7.38 -5.88
N GLU A 834 17.68 6.14 -6.30
CA GLU A 834 17.93 5.01 -5.41
C GLU A 834 19.41 4.65 -5.27
N LYS A 835 20.28 5.14 -6.17
CA LYS A 835 21.72 4.88 -6.13
C LYS A 835 22.40 5.32 -4.83
N PRO A 836 22.05 6.46 -4.20
CA PRO A 836 22.60 6.81 -2.89
C PRO A 836 22.28 5.79 -1.80
N PHE A 837 21.09 5.17 -1.84
CA PHE A 837 20.73 4.12 -0.89
C PHE A 837 21.48 2.83 -1.15
N PHE A 838 21.67 2.47 -2.42
CA PHE A 838 22.45 1.30 -2.82
C PHE A 838 23.87 1.36 -2.23
N VAL A 839 24.55 2.51 -2.40
CA VAL A 839 25.91 2.71 -1.87
C VAL A 839 25.89 2.74 -0.34
N ALA A 840 24.98 3.49 0.29
CA ALA A 840 24.87 3.52 1.75
C ALA A 840 24.62 2.12 2.36
N GLN A 841 23.87 1.26 1.67
CA GLN A 841 23.62 -0.11 2.08
C GLN A 841 24.88 -0.99 1.97
N MET A 842 25.72 -0.81 0.93
CA MET A 842 27.03 -1.45 0.85
C MET A 842 27.95 -1.05 2.01
N GLY A 843 28.01 0.25 2.33
CA GLY A 843 28.79 0.76 3.46
C GLY A 843 28.30 0.23 4.81
N TRP A 844 26.98 0.13 5.01
CA TRP A 844 26.40 -0.42 6.24
C TRP A 844 26.70 -1.91 6.42
N ARG A 845 26.57 -2.70 5.34
CA ARG A 845 26.97 -4.13 5.28
C ARG A 845 28.44 -4.36 5.63
N LEU A 846 29.33 -3.50 5.13
CA LEU A 846 30.76 -3.54 5.46
C LEU A 846 31.01 -3.30 6.95
N ALA A 847 30.34 -2.29 7.54
CA ALA A 847 30.47 -1.97 8.95
C ALA A 847 29.97 -3.12 9.84
N GLU A 848 28.82 -3.71 9.50
CA GLU A 848 28.24 -4.85 10.21
C GLU A 848 29.14 -6.10 10.13
N ALA A 849 29.67 -6.42 8.94
CA ALA A 849 30.61 -7.54 8.77
C ALA A 849 31.92 -7.33 9.56
N SER A 850 32.40 -6.08 9.65
CA SER A 850 33.56 -5.71 10.47
C SER A 850 33.26 -5.86 11.97
N GLU A 851 32.10 -5.40 12.44
CA GLU A 851 31.68 -5.51 13.84
C GLU A 851 31.51 -6.98 14.27
N GLN A 852 30.87 -7.80 13.43
CA GLN A 852 30.73 -9.23 13.68
C GLN A 852 32.11 -9.93 13.76
N ARG A 853 33.08 -9.55 12.94
CA ARG A 853 34.46 -10.06 13.06
C ARG A 853 35.15 -9.61 14.34
N GLU A 854 35.00 -8.35 14.72
CA GLU A 854 35.54 -7.85 15.98
C GLU A 854 34.94 -8.60 17.16
N GLU A 855 33.63 -8.83 17.18
CA GLU A 855 32.96 -9.58 18.22
C GLU A 855 33.41 -11.06 18.25
N LEU A 856 33.55 -11.69 17.09
CA LEU A 856 34.06 -13.06 16.98
C LEU A 856 35.51 -13.17 17.42
N SER A 857 36.34 -12.16 17.10
CA SER A 857 37.73 -12.07 17.55
C SER A 857 37.81 -11.87 19.07
N ARG A 858 36.91 -11.05 19.64
CA ARG A 858 36.80 -10.81 21.08
C ARG A 858 36.35 -12.07 21.82
N LYS A 859 35.37 -12.81 21.28
CA LYS A 859 34.94 -14.11 21.82
C LYS A 859 36.09 -15.12 21.80
N ARG A 860 36.84 -15.23 20.69
CA ARG A 860 38.02 -16.10 20.59
C ARG A 860 39.12 -15.69 21.58
N ALA A 861 39.34 -14.40 21.80
CA ALA A 861 40.31 -13.90 22.78
C ALA A 861 39.90 -14.27 24.22
N ILE A 862 38.63 -14.10 24.58
CA ILE A 862 38.08 -14.49 25.89
C ILE A 862 38.18 -16.00 26.11
N GLU A 863 37.86 -16.82 25.11
CA GLU A 863 38.00 -18.28 25.17
C GLU A 863 39.46 -18.71 25.32
N ALA A 864 40.38 -18.06 24.62
CA ALA A 864 41.82 -18.30 24.76
C ALA A 864 42.32 -17.94 26.17
N GLU A 865 41.92 -16.80 26.72
CA GLU A 865 42.25 -16.40 28.09
C GLU A 865 41.70 -17.39 29.13
N ALA A 866 40.44 -17.82 28.98
CA ALA A 866 39.84 -18.82 29.86
C ALA A 866 40.60 -20.16 29.83
N LYS A 867 41.04 -20.58 28.64
CA LYS A 867 41.83 -21.80 28.44
C LYS A 867 43.22 -21.71 29.07
N VAL A 868 43.88 -20.55 28.96
CA VAL A 868 45.16 -20.29 29.64
C VAL A 868 44.98 -20.36 31.16
N LYS A 869 43.95 -19.71 31.70
CA LYS A 869 43.65 -19.72 33.14
C LYS A 869 43.35 -21.12 33.68
N GLN A 870 42.66 -21.94 32.89
CA GLN A 870 42.41 -23.35 33.22
C GLN A 870 43.71 -24.15 33.30
N LEU A 871 44.58 -24.02 32.29
CA LEU A 871 45.89 -24.69 32.25
C LEU A 871 46.80 -24.28 33.41
N GLU A 872 46.79 -23.00 33.81
CA GLU A 872 47.52 -22.53 34.98
C GLU A 872 46.99 -23.16 36.27
N SER A 873 45.66 -23.27 36.42
CA SER A 873 45.04 -23.92 37.59
C SER A 873 45.38 -25.42 37.68
N GLU A 874 45.44 -26.11 36.54
CA GLU A 874 45.82 -27.52 36.46
C GLU A 874 47.30 -27.71 36.83
N ARG A 875 48.18 -26.81 36.34
CA ARG A 875 49.59 -26.77 36.70
C ARG A 875 49.79 -26.57 38.21
N ASP A 876 49.07 -25.64 38.81
CA ASP A 876 49.15 -25.35 40.25
C ASP A 876 48.63 -26.51 41.11
N LYS A 877 47.54 -27.17 40.70
CA LYS A 877 47.04 -28.39 41.35
C LYS A 877 48.07 -29.53 41.26
N ALA A 878 48.67 -29.73 40.08
CA ALA A 878 49.71 -30.74 39.88
C ALA A 878 50.96 -30.45 40.75
N TRP A 879 51.35 -29.18 40.86
CA TRP A 879 52.46 -28.74 41.71
C TRP A 879 52.18 -28.98 43.20
N LYS A 880 51.02 -28.55 43.71
CA LYS A 880 50.60 -28.79 45.10
C LYS A 880 50.53 -30.28 45.44
N THR A 881 50.08 -31.11 44.51
CA THR A 881 50.01 -32.57 44.69
C THR A 881 51.40 -33.21 44.76
N ARG A 882 52.35 -32.75 43.93
CA ARG A 882 53.76 -33.16 43.99
C ARG A 882 54.40 -32.75 45.31
N GLU A 883 54.17 -31.52 45.76
CA GLU A 883 54.76 -31.00 46.99
C GLU A 883 54.22 -31.73 48.23
N ARG A 884 52.91 -32.02 48.26
CA ARG A 884 52.30 -32.83 49.33
C ARG A 884 52.89 -34.24 49.39
N ARG A 885 53.06 -34.90 48.25
CA ARG A 885 53.71 -36.23 48.18
C ARG A 885 55.15 -36.19 48.67
N ARG A 886 55.88 -35.10 48.37
CA ARG A 886 57.26 -34.90 48.84
C ARG A 886 57.31 -34.74 50.36
N GLN A 887 56.42 -33.94 50.93
CA GLN A 887 56.30 -33.75 52.38
C GLN A 887 55.88 -35.04 53.10
N GLU A 888 54.95 -35.81 52.54
CA GLU A 888 54.54 -37.12 53.08
C GLU A 888 55.71 -38.13 53.05
N GLN A 889 56.53 -38.12 51.99
CA GLN A 889 57.74 -38.96 51.90
C GLN A 889 58.82 -38.55 52.92
N GLU A 890 59.04 -37.25 53.13
CA GLU A 890 59.97 -36.77 54.18
C GLU A 890 59.48 -37.09 55.59
N ALA A 891 58.18 -36.92 55.86
CA ALA A 891 57.57 -37.28 57.14
C ALA A 891 57.64 -38.81 57.39
N ALA A 892 57.43 -39.63 56.36
CA ALA A 892 57.60 -41.08 56.45
C ALA A 892 59.08 -41.47 56.66
N ARG A 893 60.02 -40.76 56.03
CA ARG A 893 61.47 -40.94 56.24
C ARG A 893 61.87 -40.61 57.67
N LEU A 894 61.36 -39.52 58.25
CA LEU A 894 61.59 -39.12 59.64
C LEU A 894 60.99 -40.11 60.64
N ARG A 895 59.76 -40.59 60.40
CA ARG A 895 59.14 -41.66 61.23
C ARG A 895 59.95 -42.96 61.20
N ASN A 896 60.46 -43.36 60.05
CA ASN A 896 61.32 -44.55 59.90
C ASN A 896 62.72 -44.41 60.53
N LEU A 897 63.18 -43.20 60.83
CA LEU A 897 64.41 -42.92 61.57
C LEU A 897 64.22 -43.00 63.10
N GLN A 898 62.99 -42.77 63.58
CA GLN A 898 62.65 -42.80 65.00
C GLN A 898 62.06 -44.14 65.47
N ASP A 899 61.61 -45.02 64.56
CA ASP A 899 61.09 -46.35 64.89
C ASP A 899 62.21 -47.32 65.39
N PRO A 900 62.16 -47.78 66.65
CA PRO A 900 63.15 -48.70 67.23
C PRO A 900 63.28 -50.03 66.47
N LYS A 901 62.20 -50.54 65.85
CA LYS A 901 62.23 -51.77 65.02
C LYS A 901 62.99 -51.54 63.72
N HIS A 902 62.81 -50.38 63.08
CA HIS A 902 63.46 -50.04 61.82
C HIS A 902 64.96 -49.72 62.02
N VAL A 903 65.33 -49.05 63.12
CA VAL A 903 66.73 -48.83 63.53
C VAL A 903 67.42 -50.15 63.85
N ARG A 904 66.78 -51.08 64.59
CA ARG A 904 67.32 -52.43 64.85
C ARG A 904 67.49 -53.25 63.56
N LYS A 905 66.57 -53.12 62.59
CA LYS A 905 66.67 -53.76 61.27
C LYS A 905 67.84 -53.22 60.46
N ARG A 906 68.06 -51.89 60.43
CA ARG A 906 69.24 -51.27 59.80
C ARG A 906 70.54 -51.64 60.50
N ALA A 907 70.58 -51.71 61.84
CA ALA A 907 71.75 -52.17 62.58
C ALA A 907 72.09 -53.65 62.31
N LYS A 908 71.07 -54.52 62.20
CA LYS A 908 71.24 -55.93 61.75
C LYS A 908 71.75 -56.00 60.31
N GLN A 909 71.21 -55.19 59.40
CA GLN A 909 71.68 -55.13 58.00
C GLN A 909 73.09 -54.54 57.87
N ALA A 910 73.47 -53.54 58.68
CA ALA A 910 74.82 -53.00 58.75
C ALA A 910 75.81 -54.02 59.33
N LYS A 911 75.42 -54.81 60.35
CA LYS A 911 76.19 -55.98 60.83
C LYS A 911 76.33 -57.05 59.74
N LYS A 912 75.28 -57.33 58.96
CA LYS A 912 75.32 -58.27 57.81
C LYS A 912 76.22 -57.75 56.68
N ARG A 913 76.23 -56.44 56.40
CA ARG A 913 77.12 -55.78 55.42
C ARG A 913 78.57 -55.72 55.90
N LYS A 914 78.83 -55.47 57.19
CA LYS A 914 80.19 -55.57 57.78
C LYS A 914 80.72 -57.02 57.76
N ARG A 915 79.87 -58.03 57.98
CA ARG A 915 80.25 -59.46 57.82
C ARG A 915 80.50 -59.86 56.36
N LYS A 916 79.82 -59.23 55.39
CA LYS A 916 80.08 -59.44 53.95
C LYS A 916 81.32 -58.69 53.41
N LYS A 917 81.83 -57.68 54.12
CA LYS A 917 83.07 -56.94 53.77
C LYS A 917 84.35 -57.48 54.46
N LYS A 918 84.22 -58.51 55.31
CA LYS A 918 85.35 -59.20 55.99
C LYS A 918 85.52 -60.65 55.50
N LYS A 919 84.99 -60.96 54.32
CA LYS A 919 85.33 -62.13 53.52
C LYS A 919 85.98 -61.65 52.24
#